data_AF-A0A923YMB7-F1
#
_entry.id   AF-A0A923YMB7-F1
#
_cell.length_a   1.000
_cell.length_b   1.000
_cell.length_c   1.000
_cell.angle_alpha   90.00
_cell.angle_beta   90.00
_cell.angle_gamma   90.00
#
_symmetry.space_group_name_H-M   'P 1'
#
loop_
_entity.id
_entity.type
_entity.pdbx_description
1 polymer ?
#
loop_
_entity_poly.entity_id
_entity_poly.type
_entity_poly.pdbx_seq_one_letter_code
_entity_poly.pdbx_strand_id
1 'polypeptide(L)'
;MFNEQIYLLANPDVEEALNRGEFTSGMEHFQKYGHTEGRITNAHQFLSDQARHLSLLKQAVAEHDGQIAHLNQAVTVRDVHISNLNHAVAEGDVQIANFNQMVNEIRNSTSWRLTSPVRSIGTLLKRLRHIMKLVSSAIKQGGGIKLAVGKAVRIYQNEGMAGVRSALSVQRIAMPTRPIDSLQPLREVVDSKPVKSRSNFIQARTEFVEYQKNPPINPLVKLIAFYLPQFHPFTENDEWWGKGFTEWTNVGKSLPNYVGHYQPHCPIHSGYYDLRVPEVMEGQAKLAKEFGIYGFSYYFYWFGGKILMDTPLELMLTNKKVDIPFCLTWANENWSRRWDGQENDILIAQNHSDEDSLAFIRHLVKYFKDERYIRIDGKPVLIIYRANIIPNIAATAKIWREEVIRNGLPGLYLVSAQTFGIYSPKEFDFDASVEFPPHNVRGTDVSHEVELVNPEFNGQIFSYDQWVANAVLKEEPDYKLYRTAMLSWDNTARKQNNSHIFHGFSLQRYKQWLSSIVNKVYSNQKYTTDEKIVFINAWNEWAEGTHLEPDQKVGYGYLQTTYDVLRHSNDLSPKIIVVTHDAFPSGAQYHALNIARELKQGFGFKVEIVCLGDGVLKNKYAQYARLQDLDGLDHRGPEAHALVRNLVADGHKFAIVNTTVSGFFLETLKAHGIMCISLIHELRGVIDQYNMYEQAKTIASLADRVVFPAQQVSDQFQEVAPVRDAHRVLRPQGLYKKNARVHKRDAARQELRSALKLPPDALIVLGVGYADYRKGIDLFVEAGNVLVGRLPNVYLVWLGHWEAEIQKRVEQSLAKDPQMSSHFIFPGRREDTDMFYAGADVYALTSREDPFPSVMLEAMDASLPVVGFEGIGGCTELFALGCGKLVPAFDVNAFASVLEEILEDHDLANRMGQTGQTQIHERFSFRNYLFDLLKLLKYPLQRVSVVVPNYNYARFLVDRIRTIEKQIFPIYELIILDDCSTDDSAQVIKEIIQNSALDIKFVRNDTNSGSVFAQWQKGVELATGDLVWIAEADDLSEPNFLSDVLRGFDNPDVVLSYCESKQISFDGKVLCDNYLDYVADISRERWLRSYVSDGPNQIADALSVKNTIPNVSAVVFRREILSEVLKREQVQVREFTVAGDWYIYTKLLEHGGLSFTPNSSNLHRRHDQSVTISSLNLSQLAEIVRMQRIVATSHLVSDSMKETARCYAQELYEQFGLSSREFPNFERVIETVDSA
;
A
#
# COMPACT_ATOMS: atom_id res chain seq x y z
N MET A 1 13.62 -47.63 47.12
CA MET A 1 13.47 -48.86 46.29
C MET A 1 12.64 -48.47 45.08
N PHE A 2 13.11 -48.81 43.89
CA PHE A 2 12.37 -48.59 42.65
C PHE A 2 11.14 -49.51 42.61
N ASN A 3 9.97 -48.97 42.27
CA ASN A 3 8.75 -49.74 42.06
C ASN A 3 8.28 -49.48 40.63
N GLU A 4 8.28 -50.52 39.82
CA GLU A 4 8.03 -50.43 38.39
C GLU A 4 6.61 -49.96 38.08
N GLN A 5 5.59 -50.42 38.82
CA GLN A 5 4.21 -49.97 38.60
C GLN A 5 4.06 -48.47 38.86
N ILE A 6 4.67 -47.95 39.92
CA ILE A 6 4.61 -46.50 40.22
C ILE A 6 5.39 -45.70 39.19
N TYR A 7 6.53 -46.24 38.72
CA TYR A 7 7.36 -45.58 37.72
C TYR A 7 6.64 -45.45 36.37
N LEU A 8 5.97 -46.52 35.92
CA LEU A 8 5.18 -46.48 34.68
C LEU A 8 3.96 -45.55 34.82
N LEU A 9 3.26 -45.58 35.96
CA LEU A 9 2.12 -44.69 36.21
C LEU A 9 2.50 -43.20 36.23
N ALA A 10 3.71 -42.89 36.72
CA ALA A 10 4.23 -41.54 36.76
C ALA A 10 4.86 -41.08 35.43
N ASN A 11 5.17 -42.02 34.51
CA ASN A 11 5.81 -41.76 33.22
C ASN A 11 5.11 -42.58 32.11
N PRO A 12 3.91 -42.17 31.66
CA PRO A 12 3.09 -42.95 30.73
C PRO A 12 3.76 -43.15 29.36
N ASP A 13 4.63 -42.23 28.97
CA ASP A 13 5.47 -42.31 27.77
C ASP A 13 6.38 -43.55 27.79
N VAL A 14 6.90 -43.90 28.98
CA VAL A 14 7.74 -45.09 29.17
C VAL A 14 6.90 -46.37 29.11
N GLU A 15 5.68 -46.36 29.66
CA GLU A 15 4.74 -47.48 29.55
C GLU A 15 4.37 -47.76 28.09
N GLU A 16 4.17 -46.71 27.29
CA GLU A 16 3.90 -46.84 25.87
C GLU A 16 5.10 -47.41 25.10
N ALA A 17 6.32 -46.98 25.42
CA ALA A 17 7.55 -47.50 24.82
C ALA A 17 7.81 -48.98 25.18
N LEU A 18 7.48 -49.40 26.40
CA LEU A 18 7.50 -50.82 26.78
C LEU A 18 6.50 -51.65 25.97
N ASN A 19 5.28 -51.14 25.78
CA ASN A 19 4.26 -51.83 24.99
C ASN A 19 4.65 -51.96 23.50
N ARG A 20 5.50 -51.06 22.99
CA ARG A 20 6.12 -51.17 21.66
C ARG A 20 7.32 -52.12 21.60
N GLY A 21 7.76 -52.65 22.75
CA GLY A 21 8.89 -53.58 22.86
C GLY A 21 10.27 -52.91 22.78
N GLU A 22 10.33 -51.58 22.93
CA GLU A 22 11.59 -50.83 22.89
C GLU A 22 12.44 -51.04 24.16
N PHE A 23 11.77 -51.36 25.27
CA PHE A 23 12.37 -51.70 26.56
C PHE A 23 11.70 -52.94 27.14
N THR A 24 12.45 -53.76 27.87
CA THR A 24 11.95 -55.01 28.46
C THR A 24 11.30 -54.80 29.83
N SER A 25 11.65 -53.71 30.52
CA SER A 25 11.08 -53.32 31.81
C SER A 25 11.24 -51.81 32.04
N GLY A 26 10.39 -51.21 32.87
CA GLY A 26 10.51 -49.83 33.30
C GLY A 26 11.80 -49.60 34.09
N MET A 27 12.31 -50.64 34.75
CA MET A 27 13.62 -50.61 35.40
C MET A 27 14.76 -50.43 34.40
N GLU A 28 14.73 -51.13 33.27
CA GLU A 28 15.74 -51.00 32.22
C GLU A 28 15.75 -49.57 31.66
N HIS A 29 14.56 -49.02 31.35
CA HIS A 29 14.45 -47.63 30.93
C HIS A 29 15.00 -46.67 31.99
N PHE A 30 14.63 -46.86 33.26
CA PHE A 30 15.07 -46.00 34.34
C PHE A 30 16.59 -45.99 34.51
N GLN A 31 17.23 -47.16 34.42
CA GLN A 31 18.69 -47.28 34.55
C GLN A 31 19.42 -46.63 33.37
N LYS A 32 18.85 -46.70 32.17
CA LYS A 32 19.51 -46.23 30.94
C LYS A 32 19.33 -44.73 30.70
N TYR A 33 18.14 -44.19 31.02
CA TYR A 33 17.78 -42.79 30.73
C TYR A 33 17.12 -42.09 31.92
N GLY A 34 16.29 -42.81 32.67
CA GLY A 34 15.46 -42.19 33.72
C GLY A 34 16.25 -41.57 34.88
N HIS A 35 17.46 -42.06 35.20
CA HIS A 35 18.28 -41.49 36.26
C HIS A 35 18.87 -40.11 35.89
N THR A 36 19.22 -39.91 34.61
CA THR A 36 19.70 -38.62 34.07
C THR A 36 18.57 -37.64 33.77
N GLU A 37 17.39 -38.14 33.41
CA GLU A 37 16.22 -37.32 33.12
C GLU A 37 15.45 -36.87 34.38
N GLY A 38 15.88 -37.30 35.58
CA GLY A 38 15.23 -36.92 36.84
C GLY A 38 13.80 -37.45 36.99
N ARG A 39 13.47 -38.58 36.32
CA ARG A 39 12.10 -39.13 36.30
C ARG A 39 11.64 -39.59 37.69
N ILE A 40 10.35 -39.42 37.96
CA ILE A 40 9.76 -39.73 39.28
C ILE A 40 9.75 -41.24 39.51
N THR A 41 10.38 -41.69 40.60
CA THR A 41 10.67 -43.13 40.85
C THR A 41 10.03 -43.71 42.10
N ASN A 42 9.37 -42.88 42.90
CA ASN A 42 8.78 -43.31 44.16
C ASN A 42 7.41 -42.66 44.40
N ALA A 43 6.55 -43.38 45.12
CA ALA A 43 5.18 -42.96 45.40
C ALA A 43 5.10 -41.64 46.16
N HIS A 44 6.09 -41.32 47.00
CA HIS A 44 6.03 -40.13 47.85
C HIS A 44 6.17 -38.85 47.04
N GLN A 45 7.07 -38.85 46.05
CA GLN A 45 7.25 -37.73 45.12
C GLN A 45 6.04 -37.58 44.17
N PHE A 46 5.51 -38.69 43.66
CA PHE A 46 4.31 -38.67 42.80
C PHE A 46 3.07 -38.14 43.54
N LEU A 47 2.82 -38.61 44.78
CA LEU A 47 1.72 -38.14 45.61
C LEU A 47 1.88 -36.67 46.03
N SER A 48 3.11 -36.22 46.25
CA SER A 48 3.40 -34.81 46.56
C SER A 48 3.07 -33.89 45.38
N ASP A 49 3.42 -34.28 44.15
CA ASP A 49 3.18 -33.47 42.97
C ASP A 49 1.69 -33.50 42.56
N GLN A 50 1.02 -34.65 42.71
CA GLN A 50 -0.44 -34.77 42.59
C GLN A 50 -1.17 -33.91 43.64
N ALA A 51 -0.71 -33.88 44.89
CA ALA A 51 -1.29 -33.03 45.93
C ALA A 51 -1.12 -31.53 45.62
N ARG A 52 0.03 -31.14 45.06
CA ARG A 52 0.29 -29.77 44.59
C ARG A 52 -0.64 -29.40 43.43
N HIS A 53 -0.78 -30.30 42.46
CA HIS A 53 -1.66 -30.09 41.31
C HIS A 53 -3.13 -30.01 41.71
N LEU A 54 -3.56 -30.82 42.69
CA LEU A 54 -4.91 -30.78 43.24
C LEU A 54 -5.16 -29.48 44.03
N SER A 55 -4.14 -28.95 44.70
CA SER A 55 -4.21 -27.65 45.38
C SER A 55 -4.37 -26.50 44.39
N LEU A 56 -3.60 -26.51 43.30
CA LEU A 56 -3.70 -25.51 42.22
C LEU A 56 -5.06 -25.55 41.53
N LEU A 57 -5.59 -26.75 41.24
CA LEU A 57 -6.93 -26.92 40.68
C LEU A 57 -8.02 -26.42 41.63
N LYS A 58 -7.91 -26.68 42.94
CA LYS A 58 -8.84 -26.14 43.94
C LYS A 58 -8.79 -24.61 44.02
N GLN A 59 -7.61 -24.02 43.86
CA GLN A 59 -7.45 -22.57 43.85
C GLN A 59 -8.08 -21.94 42.59
N ALA A 60 -7.87 -22.54 41.42
CA ALA A 60 -8.49 -22.10 40.17
C ALA A 60 -10.03 -22.24 40.20
N VAL A 61 -10.56 -23.32 40.79
CA VAL A 61 -12.01 -23.48 40.99
C VAL A 61 -12.56 -22.42 41.95
N ALA A 62 -11.85 -22.11 43.04
CA ALA A 62 -12.27 -21.06 43.97
C ALA A 62 -12.25 -19.65 43.34
N GLU A 63 -11.28 -19.35 42.47
CA GLU A 63 -11.26 -18.10 41.70
C GLU A 63 -12.41 -18.02 40.70
N HIS A 64 -12.70 -19.12 39.99
CA HIS A 64 -13.83 -19.18 39.07
C HIS A 64 -15.18 -19.07 39.79
N ASP A 65 -15.34 -19.71 40.96
CA ASP A 65 -16.54 -19.55 41.79
C ASP A 65 -16.71 -18.10 42.28
N GLY A 66 -15.60 -17.42 42.59
CA GLY A 66 -15.60 -15.99 42.93
C GLY A 66 -16.01 -15.09 41.75
N GLN A 67 -15.52 -15.38 40.55
CA GLN A 67 -15.92 -14.69 39.32
C GLN A 67 -17.39 -14.94 38.98
N ILE A 68 -17.89 -16.17 39.15
CA ILE A 68 -19.31 -16.53 38.96
C ILE A 68 -20.18 -15.80 39.98
N ALA A 69 -19.77 -15.70 41.25
CA ALA A 69 -20.49 -14.94 42.26
C ALA A 69 -20.57 -13.45 41.92
N HIS A 70 -19.48 -12.85 41.46
CA HIS A 70 -19.45 -11.45 41.03
C HIS A 70 -20.31 -11.20 39.78
N LEU A 71 -20.27 -12.11 38.80
CA LEU A 71 -21.12 -12.07 37.61
C LEU A 71 -22.60 -12.24 37.98
N ASN A 72 -22.94 -13.15 38.87
CA ASN A 72 -24.32 -13.33 39.35
C ASN A 72 -24.82 -12.10 40.11
N GLN A 73 -23.96 -11.41 40.87
CA GLN A 73 -24.31 -10.16 41.53
C GLN A 73 -24.53 -9.03 40.53
N ALA A 74 -23.72 -8.95 39.48
CA ALA A 74 -23.91 -8.00 38.37
C ALA A 74 -25.17 -8.29 37.54
N VAL A 75 -25.50 -9.57 37.33
CA VAL A 75 -26.75 -10.01 36.69
C VAL A 75 -27.94 -9.64 37.56
N THR A 76 -27.88 -9.88 38.88
CA THR A 76 -28.97 -9.49 39.81
C THR A 76 -29.18 -7.98 39.83
N VAL A 77 -28.12 -7.17 39.82
CA VAL A 77 -28.21 -5.70 39.72
C VAL A 77 -28.81 -5.27 38.38
N ARG A 78 -28.46 -5.95 37.29
CA ARG A 78 -29.05 -5.72 35.97
C ARG A 78 -30.51 -6.17 35.90
N ASP A 79 -30.90 -7.26 36.54
CA ASP A 79 -32.27 -7.75 36.59
C ASP A 79 -33.16 -6.82 37.41
N VAL A 80 -32.63 -6.22 38.48
CA VAL A 80 -33.30 -5.14 39.21
C VAL A 80 -33.42 -3.89 38.33
N HIS A 81 -32.40 -3.55 37.54
CA HIS A 81 -32.46 -2.41 36.60
C HIS A 81 -33.46 -2.65 35.46
N ILE A 82 -33.50 -3.86 34.91
CA ILE A 82 -34.44 -4.30 33.87
C ILE A 82 -35.85 -4.37 34.44
N SER A 83 -36.04 -4.85 35.67
CA SER A 83 -37.34 -4.84 36.35
C SER A 83 -37.82 -3.42 36.61
N ASN A 84 -36.94 -2.49 37.01
CA ASN A 84 -37.29 -1.08 37.20
C ASN A 84 -37.60 -0.38 35.88
N LEU A 85 -36.88 -0.71 34.80
CA LEU A 85 -37.16 -0.22 33.45
C LEU A 85 -38.48 -0.79 32.91
N ASN A 86 -38.75 -2.08 33.12
CA ASN A 86 -40.01 -2.71 32.74
C ASN A 86 -41.19 -2.17 33.57
N HIS A 87 -40.97 -1.81 34.84
CA HIS A 87 -41.98 -1.12 35.64
C HIS A 87 -42.22 0.30 35.14
N ALA A 88 -41.17 1.04 34.77
CA ALA A 88 -41.30 2.37 34.17
C ALA A 88 -41.97 2.34 32.79
N VAL A 89 -41.70 1.31 31.99
CA VAL A 89 -42.37 1.07 30.70
C VAL A 89 -43.82 0.66 30.92
N ALA A 90 -44.12 -0.21 31.87
CA ALA A 90 -45.50 -0.59 32.21
C ALA A 90 -46.31 0.58 32.79
N GLU A 91 -45.70 1.45 33.62
CA GLU A 91 -46.32 2.70 34.07
C GLU A 91 -46.54 3.67 32.91
N GLY A 92 -45.59 3.73 31.97
CA GLY A 92 -45.71 4.48 30.72
C GLY A 92 -46.86 3.96 29.84
N ASP A 93 -47.00 2.65 29.69
CA ASP A 93 -48.05 2.01 28.89
C ASP A 93 -49.43 2.16 29.54
N VAL A 94 -49.52 2.11 30.88
CA VAL A 94 -50.76 2.42 31.62
C VAL A 94 -51.11 3.90 31.51
N GLN A 95 -50.12 4.80 31.51
CA GLN A 95 -50.36 6.23 31.25
C GLN A 95 -50.79 6.48 29.80
N ILE A 96 -50.17 5.83 28.82
CA ILE A 96 -50.53 5.95 27.40
C ILE A 96 -51.91 5.35 27.13
N ALA A 97 -52.24 4.21 27.76
CA ALA A 97 -53.58 3.62 27.69
C ALA A 97 -54.65 4.53 28.32
N ASN A 98 -54.37 5.11 29.50
CA ASN A 98 -55.26 6.08 30.13
C ASN A 98 -55.37 7.38 29.33
N PHE A 99 -54.28 7.87 28.72
CA PHE A 99 -54.32 9.03 27.83
C PHE A 99 -55.12 8.74 26.56
N ASN A 100 -54.98 7.56 25.96
CA ASN A 100 -55.72 7.16 24.77
C ASN A 100 -57.21 6.93 25.08
N GLN A 101 -57.55 6.41 26.27
CA GLN A 101 -58.92 6.29 26.73
C GLN A 101 -59.55 7.67 27.01
N MET A 102 -58.82 8.59 27.64
CA MET A 102 -59.27 9.96 27.89
C MET A 102 -59.39 10.77 26.58
N VAL A 103 -58.49 10.54 25.61
CA VAL A 103 -58.56 11.15 24.26
C VAL A 103 -59.73 10.59 23.44
N ASN A 104 -60.04 9.30 23.57
CA ASN A 104 -61.19 8.68 22.89
C ASN A 104 -62.54 9.08 23.53
N GLU A 105 -62.62 9.26 24.84
CA GLU A 105 -63.79 9.80 25.53
C GLU A 105 -64.02 11.29 25.20
N ILE A 106 -62.93 12.07 25.05
CA ILE A 106 -62.99 13.46 24.62
C ILE A 106 -63.40 13.58 23.13
N ARG A 107 -62.89 12.70 22.25
CA ARG A 107 -63.21 12.69 20.81
C ARG A 107 -64.65 12.28 20.48
N ASN A 108 -65.31 11.52 21.36
CA ASN A 108 -66.69 11.06 21.16
C ASN A 108 -67.75 11.87 21.93
N SER A 109 -67.36 12.92 22.68
CA SER A 109 -68.32 13.81 23.34
C SER A 109 -68.82 14.91 22.38
N THR A 110 -70.13 15.14 22.37
CA THR A 110 -70.85 16.09 21.51
C THR A 110 -70.45 17.56 21.73
N SER A 111 -69.65 17.85 22.75
CA SER A 111 -69.05 19.15 23.07
C SER A 111 -67.77 19.46 22.26
N TRP A 112 -67.11 18.45 21.67
CA TRP A 112 -65.79 18.59 21.02
C TRP A 112 -65.86 19.01 19.54
N ARG A 113 -67.04 18.86 18.88
CA ARG A 113 -67.25 19.29 17.49
C ARG A 113 -67.57 20.78 17.33
N LEU A 114 -67.74 21.53 18.43
CA LEU A 114 -68.18 22.95 18.41
C LEU A 114 -67.14 23.96 18.95
N THR A 115 -65.95 23.53 19.37
CA THR A 115 -64.92 24.45 19.94
C THR A 115 -63.56 24.43 19.22
N SER A 116 -63.51 23.78 18.05
CA SER A 116 -62.32 23.69 17.17
C SER A 116 -61.64 25.03 16.79
N PRO A 117 -62.29 26.21 16.72
CA PRO A 117 -61.61 27.43 16.27
C PRO A 117 -60.91 28.25 17.38
N VAL A 118 -60.93 27.83 18.65
CA VAL A 118 -60.54 28.71 19.79
C VAL A 118 -59.34 28.23 20.62
N ARG A 119 -58.67 27.12 20.23
CA ARG A 119 -57.52 26.61 21.02
C ARG A 119 -56.13 26.80 20.41
N SER A 120 -56.00 27.67 19.41
CA SER A 120 -54.69 28.18 18.94
C SER A 120 -54.08 29.28 19.84
N ILE A 121 -54.73 29.63 20.96
CA ILE A 121 -54.33 30.75 21.84
C ILE A 121 -53.76 30.25 23.19
N GLY A 122 -53.74 28.93 23.44
CA GLY A 122 -53.28 28.35 24.73
C GLY A 122 -51.76 28.17 24.87
N THR A 123 -51.03 28.01 23.77
CA THR A 123 -49.56 27.79 23.77
C THR A 123 -48.76 29.09 23.67
N LEU A 124 -49.39 30.20 23.27
CA LEU A 124 -48.80 31.55 23.27
C LEU A 124 -48.64 32.11 24.70
N LEU A 125 -49.50 31.71 25.64
CA LEU A 125 -49.49 32.20 27.03
C LEU A 125 -48.50 31.47 27.96
N LYS A 126 -47.93 30.32 27.55
CA LYS A 126 -46.88 29.65 28.33
C LYS A 126 -45.46 30.15 28.00
N ARG A 127 -45.21 30.72 26.81
CA ARG A 127 -43.93 31.41 26.48
C ARG A 127 -43.82 32.83 27.06
N LEU A 128 -44.94 33.48 27.37
CA LEU A 128 -44.98 34.82 27.99
C LEU A 128 -44.57 34.85 29.48
N ARG A 129 -44.53 33.71 30.18
CA ARG A 129 -44.08 33.63 31.58
C ARG A 129 -42.56 33.55 31.76
N HIS A 130 -41.79 33.25 30.71
CA HIS A 130 -40.32 33.32 30.76
C HIS A 130 -39.75 34.64 30.22
N ILE A 131 -40.47 35.29 29.30
CA ILE A 131 -40.09 36.64 28.82
C ILE A 131 -40.27 37.70 29.92
N MET A 132 -41.22 37.53 30.86
CA MET A 132 -41.39 38.42 32.00
C MET A 132 -40.35 38.26 33.12
N LYS A 133 -39.41 37.31 33.04
CA LYS A 133 -38.25 37.22 33.96
C LYS A 133 -36.99 37.95 33.45
N LEU A 134 -37.02 38.50 32.24
CA LEU A 134 -35.88 39.22 31.64
C LEU A 134 -36.11 40.73 31.45
N VAL A 135 -37.25 41.27 31.90
CA VAL A 135 -37.56 42.72 31.80
C VAL A 135 -37.37 43.47 33.14
N SER A 136 -36.80 42.83 34.17
CA SER A 136 -36.43 43.52 35.43
C SER A 136 -35.05 44.19 35.42
N SER A 137 -34.51 44.55 34.25
CA SER A 137 -33.27 45.34 34.16
C SER A 137 -33.35 46.58 33.27
N ALA A 138 -34.46 46.81 32.54
CA ALA A 138 -34.54 47.92 31.58
C ALA A 138 -35.80 48.80 31.71
N ILE A 139 -36.25 49.07 32.94
CA ILE A 139 -37.13 50.22 33.23
C ILE A 139 -36.26 51.33 33.84
N LYS A 140 -35.49 52.02 33.00
CA LYS A 140 -34.89 53.33 33.32
C LYS A 140 -34.66 54.09 32.01
N GLN A 141 -35.73 54.69 31.48
CA GLN A 141 -35.77 56.06 30.91
C GLN A 141 -37.10 56.31 30.16
N GLY A 142 -37.94 57.15 30.80
CA GLY A 142 -38.86 58.12 30.18
C GLY A 142 -39.94 57.65 29.19
N GLY A 143 -41.21 57.62 29.62
CA GLY A 143 -42.32 57.91 28.70
C GLY A 143 -43.69 57.28 28.96
N GLY A 144 -43.76 56.18 29.73
CA GLY A 144 -45.03 55.64 30.26
C GLY A 144 -46.02 55.07 29.24
N ILE A 145 -46.26 53.77 29.33
CA ILE A 145 -47.18 52.96 28.50
C ILE A 145 -48.63 53.51 28.42
N LYS A 146 -49.09 54.28 29.42
CA LYS A 146 -50.50 54.73 29.50
C LYS A 146 -50.94 55.68 28.38
N LEU A 147 -50.04 56.51 27.85
CA LEU A 147 -50.39 57.50 26.81
C LEU A 147 -50.43 56.90 25.39
N ALA A 148 -49.56 55.93 25.10
CA ALA A 148 -49.54 55.22 23.82
C ALA A 148 -50.76 54.30 23.66
N VAL A 149 -51.17 53.64 24.74
CA VAL A 149 -52.32 52.71 24.72
C VAL A 149 -53.65 53.45 24.51
N GLY A 150 -53.84 54.63 25.10
CA GLY A 150 -55.08 55.40 24.94
C GLY A 150 -55.34 55.87 23.51
N LYS A 151 -54.28 56.19 22.76
CA LYS A 151 -54.40 56.65 21.36
C LYS A 151 -54.73 55.50 20.41
N ALA A 152 -54.14 54.32 20.61
CA ALA A 152 -54.41 53.12 19.83
C ALA A 152 -55.84 52.59 20.03
N VAL A 153 -56.37 52.67 21.26
CA VAL A 153 -57.73 52.21 21.57
C VAL A 153 -58.81 53.09 20.92
N ARG A 154 -58.61 54.41 20.85
CA ARG A 154 -59.56 55.30 20.14
C ARG A 154 -59.59 55.07 18.64
N ILE A 155 -58.44 54.81 18.02
CA ILE A 155 -58.33 54.54 16.57
C ILE A 155 -58.99 53.19 16.26
N TYR A 156 -58.79 52.18 17.11
CA TYR A 156 -59.44 50.88 16.99
C TYR A 156 -60.96 50.95 17.11
N GLN A 157 -61.48 51.77 18.03
CA GLN A 157 -62.92 51.88 18.28
C GLN A 157 -63.68 52.57 17.13
N ASN A 158 -63.07 53.55 16.47
CA ASN A 158 -63.74 54.29 15.40
C ASN A 158 -63.51 53.72 14.00
N GLU A 159 -62.36 53.08 13.75
CA GLU A 159 -61.92 52.72 12.39
C GLU A 159 -61.51 51.23 12.26
N GLY A 160 -61.65 50.45 13.34
CA GLY A 160 -61.31 49.03 13.38
C GLY A 160 -59.84 48.71 13.11
N MET A 161 -59.52 47.43 12.91
CA MET A 161 -58.14 46.96 12.67
C MET A 161 -57.50 47.58 11.41
N ALA A 162 -58.31 48.00 10.44
CA ALA A 162 -57.83 48.66 9.24
C ALA A 162 -57.34 50.08 9.54
N GLY A 163 -58.05 50.86 10.36
CA GLY A 163 -57.61 52.20 10.80
C GLY A 163 -56.37 52.17 11.70
N VAL A 164 -56.25 51.17 12.58
CA VAL A 164 -55.02 50.97 13.37
C VAL A 164 -53.83 50.60 12.49
N ARG A 165 -54.05 49.78 11.46
CA ARG A 165 -53.01 49.47 10.46
C ARG A 165 -52.67 50.66 9.58
N SER A 166 -53.65 51.49 9.21
CA SER A 166 -53.44 52.72 8.43
C SER A 166 -52.73 53.82 9.23
N ALA A 167 -53.01 53.95 10.53
CA ALA A 167 -52.30 54.85 11.44
C ALA A 167 -50.85 54.40 11.73
N LEU A 168 -50.53 53.11 11.48
CA LEU A 168 -49.17 52.55 11.54
C LEU A 168 -48.49 52.47 10.17
N SER A 169 -49.24 52.46 9.07
CA SER A 169 -48.71 52.35 7.69
C SER A 169 -48.62 53.69 6.95
N VAL A 170 -49.13 54.79 7.51
CA VAL A 170 -48.93 56.14 6.98
C VAL A 170 -47.78 56.83 7.72
N GLN A 171 -46.56 56.53 7.29
CA GLN A 171 -45.45 57.49 7.30
C GLN A 171 -44.48 57.15 6.17
N ARG A 172 -44.84 57.53 4.94
CA ARG A 172 -43.86 57.81 3.89
C ARG A 172 -44.36 58.93 3.00
N ILE A 173 -43.90 60.17 3.24
CA ILE A 173 -43.75 61.25 2.25
C ILE A 173 -42.53 62.06 2.68
N ALA A 174 -41.39 61.84 2.02
CA ALA A 174 -40.67 62.75 1.08
C ALA A 174 -39.85 63.85 1.82
N MET A 175 -38.62 64.19 1.42
CA MET A 175 -38.11 64.60 0.11
C MET A 175 -36.55 64.48 0.08
N PRO A 176 -35.81 65.08 -0.87
CA PRO A 176 -35.66 64.77 -2.29
C PRO A 176 -34.20 64.41 -2.64
N THR A 177 -33.99 63.77 -3.79
CA THR A 177 -32.67 63.73 -4.45
C THR A 177 -32.31 65.10 -5.02
N ARG A 178 -31.07 65.57 -4.83
CA ARG A 178 -30.19 66.16 -5.88
C ARG A 178 -28.81 66.61 -5.33
N PRO A 179 -27.80 66.81 -6.21
CA PRO A 179 -26.49 66.17 -6.12
C PRO A 179 -25.36 67.20 -5.87
N ILE A 180 -24.10 66.74 -5.87
CA ILE A 180 -22.91 67.33 -6.54
C ILE A 180 -21.63 67.00 -5.78
N ASP A 181 -20.70 66.42 -6.53
CA ASP A 181 -19.24 66.54 -6.52
C ASP A 181 -18.50 66.74 -5.20
N SER A 182 -17.46 65.90 -5.05
CA SER A 182 -16.05 66.32 -5.15
C SER A 182 -15.16 65.66 -4.08
N LEU A 183 -13.96 65.29 -4.55
CA LEU A 183 -12.69 65.25 -3.81
C LEU A 183 -12.46 64.11 -2.80
N GLN A 184 -11.66 63.14 -3.28
CA GLN A 184 -10.50 62.59 -2.55
C GLN A 184 -9.57 63.72 -2.03
N PRO A 185 -8.59 63.51 -1.10
CA PRO A 185 -8.13 62.26 -0.45
C PRO A 185 -7.63 62.39 1.03
N LEU A 186 -7.02 61.29 1.54
CA LEU A 186 -5.89 61.16 2.51
C LEU A 186 -6.13 60.98 4.04
N ARG A 187 -5.59 59.82 4.51
CA ARG A 187 -4.81 59.54 5.76
C ARG A 187 -5.57 59.55 7.10
N GLU A 188 -5.32 58.69 8.09
CA GLU A 188 -4.23 57.80 8.52
C GLU A 188 -4.84 56.75 9.52
N VAL A 189 -4.49 55.45 9.51
CA VAL A 189 -3.47 54.76 10.36
C VAL A 189 -3.86 54.85 11.87
N VAL A 190 -4.10 53.84 12.72
CA VAL A 190 -3.61 52.46 13.00
C VAL A 190 -4.71 51.77 13.84
N ASP A 191 -5.00 50.48 13.66
CA ASP A 191 -4.78 49.46 14.72
C ASP A 191 -5.26 48.06 14.34
N SER A 192 -4.34 47.13 14.51
CA SER A 192 -4.41 45.70 14.21
C SER A 192 -5.07 44.90 15.32
N LYS A 193 -5.93 43.92 14.96
CA LYS A 193 -6.15 42.63 15.67
C LYS A 193 -7.01 41.67 14.81
N PRO A 194 -7.01 40.36 15.11
CA PRO A 194 -6.54 39.30 14.22
C PRO A 194 -7.60 38.78 13.26
N VAL A 195 -7.16 38.43 12.04
CA VAL A 195 -7.99 37.78 11.02
C VAL A 195 -8.30 36.35 11.48
N LYS A 196 -9.58 36.10 11.77
CA LYS A 196 -10.13 34.74 11.81
C LYS A 196 -9.93 34.12 10.42
N SER A 197 -9.11 33.07 10.37
CA SER A 197 -9.04 32.14 9.24
C SER A 197 -10.47 31.73 8.86
N ARG A 198 -10.96 32.25 7.73
CA ARG A 198 -12.08 31.67 7.01
C ARG A 198 -11.52 30.45 6.27
N SER A 199 -11.94 29.26 6.67
CA SER A 199 -11.83 28.07 5.85
C SER A 199 -12.52 28.36 4.52
N ASN A 200 -11.72 28.49 3.46
CA ASN A 200 -12.21 28.57 2.09
C ASN A 200 -12.75 27.19 1.70
N PHE A 201 -14.05 26.96 1.89
CA PHE A 201 -14.75 25.90 1.17
C PHE A 201 -14.75 26.28 -0.32
N ILE A 202 -13.88 25.63 -1.09
CA ILE A 202 -13.91 25.71 -2.54
C ILE A 202 -15.17 24.98 -3.00
N GLN A 203 -16.22 25.71 -3.38
CA GLN A 203 -17.33 25.16 -4.17
C GLN A 203 -16.76 24.72 -5.53
N ALA A 204 -16.38 23.45 -5.66
CA ALA A 204 -16.11 22.86 -6.96
C ALA A 204 -17.42 22.84 -7.76
N ARG A 205 -17.50 23.63 -8.84
CA ARG A 205 -18.59 23.51 -9.82
C ARG A 205 -18.55 22.09 -10.38
N THR A 206 -19.60 21.31 -10.17
CA THR A 206 -19.73 19.99 -10.81
C THR A 206 -20.10 20.23 -12.27
N GLU A 207 -19.15 20.03 -13.18
CA GLU A 207 -19.37 20.18 -14.62
C GLU A 207 -20.21 19.01 -15.16
N PHE A 208 -21.15 19.32 -16.05
CA PHE A 208 -21.96 18.32 -16.75
C PHE A 208 -21.06 17.52 -17.71
N VAL A 209 -21.14 16.19 -17.66
CA VAL A 209 -20.32 15.31 -18.52
C VAL A 209 -21.16 14.75 -19.66
N GLU A 210 -20.82 15.10 -20.89
CA GLU A 210 -21.45 14.55 -22.09
C GLU A 210 -21.08 13.07 -22.31
N TYR A 211 -21.94 12.34 -23.03
CA TYR A 211 -21.65 10.98 -23.43
C TYR A 211 -20.38 10.91 -24.29
N GLN A 212 -19.49 10.00 -23.95
CA GLN A 212 -18.33 9.66 -24.76
C GLN A 212 -18.28 8.15 -24.92
N LYS A 213 -18.05 7.70 -26.16
CA LYS A 213 -17.88 6.28 -26.44
C LYS A 213 -16.53 5.82 -25.88
N ASN A 214 -16.58 4.95 -24.89
CA ASN A 214 -15.37 4.44 -24.23
C ASN A 214 -14.82 3.18 -24.93
N PRO A 215 -13.49 3.04 -25.09
CA PRO A 215 -12.87 1.77 -25.47
C PRO A 215 -13.22 0.64 -24.48
N PRO A 216 -13.33 -0.62 -24.93
CA PRO A 216 -13.52 -1.75 -24.03
C PRO A 216 -12.34 -1.88 -23.06
N ILE A 217 -12.64 -2.15 -21.79
CA ILE A 217 -11.64 -2.45 -20.76
C ILE A 217 -11.89 -3.84 -20.18
N ASN A 218 -10.81 -4.53 -19.79
CA ASN A 218 -10.88 -5.78 -19.04
C ASN A 218 -10.31 -5.54 -17.64
N PRO A 219 -11.13 -5.11 -16.66
CA PRO A 219 -10.63 -4.61 -15.38
C PRO A 219 -10.08 -5.76 -14.50
N LEU A 220 -8.98 -5.51 -13.79
CA LEU A 220 -8.39 -6.46 -12.82
C LEU A 220 -9.24 -6.65 -11.55
N VAL A 221 -10.25 -5.81 -11.34
CA VAL A 221 -11.25 -5.88 -10.26
C VAL A 221 -12.65 -5.81 -10.87
N LYS A 222 -13.54 -6.72 -10.48
CA LYS A 222 -14.93 -6.82 -10.99
C LYS A 222 -15.84 -5.86 -10.19
N LEU A 223 -16.52 -4.92 -10.87
CA LEU A 223 -17.52 -4.04 -10.23
C LEU A 223 -18.93 -4.60 -10.33
N ILE A 224 -19.61 -4.73 -9.19
CA ILE A 224 -21.02 -5.15 -9.11
C ILE A 224 -21.87 -4.01 -8.55
N ALA A 225 -22.93 -3.59 -9.26
CA ALA A 225 -23.87 -2.59 -8.74
C ALA A 225 -25.16 -3.24 -8.23
N PHE A 226 -25.68 -2.80 -7.08
CA PHE A 226 -27.01 -3.25 -6.63
C PHE A 226 -28.10 -2.72 -7.57
N TYR A 227 -29.12 -3.52 -7.81
CA TYR A 227 -30.16 -3.25 -8.81
C TYR A 227 -31.56 -3.39 -8.20
N LEU A 228 -32.32 -2.30 -8.23
CA LEU A 228 -33.66 -2.21 -7.65
C LEU A 228 -34.74 -2.56 -8.69
N PRO A 229 -35.60 -3.57 -8.43
CA PRO A 229 -36.66 -3.96 -9.36
C PRO A 229 -37.91 -3.07 -9.31
N GLN A 230 -38.04 -2.14 -8.36
CA GLN A 230 -39.29 -1.42 -8.03
C GLN A 230 -39.77 -0.35 -9.07
N PHE A 231 -39.18 -0.31 -10.27
CA PHE A 231 -39.61 0.59 -11.36
C PHE A 231 -40.62 -0.06 -12.31
N HIS A 232 -41.62 -0.75 -11.74
CA HIS A 232 -42.78 -1.27 -12.46
C HIS A 232 -43.99 -1.39 -11.51
N PRO A 233 -45.22 -1.19 -11.99
CA PRO A 233 -46.41 -1.43 -11.18
C PRO A 233 -46.71 -2.92 -11.06
N PHE A 234 -47.19 -3.33 -9.89
CA PHE A 234 -47.67 -4.69 -9.60
C PHE A 234 -48.81 -4.64 -8.58
N THR A 235 -49.58 -5.72 -8.49
CA THR A 235 -50.87 -5.78 -7.80
C THR A 235 -50.83 -5.25 -6.37
N GLU A 236 -49.93 -5.77 -5.54
CA GLU A 236 -49.87 -5.39 -4.13
C GLU A 236 -49.43 -3.93 -3.94
N ASN A 237 -48.50 -3.43 -4.74
CA ASN A 237 -48.13 -2.00 -4.68
C ASN A 237 -49.30 -1.09 -5.08
N ASP A 238 -50.07 -1.47 -6.09
CA ASP A 238 -51.26 -0.73 -6.51
C ASP A 238 -52.33 -0.70 -5.41
N GLU A 239 -52.49 -1.82 -4.67
CA GLU A 239 -53.40 -1.92 -3.53
C GLU A 239 -52.95 -1.07 -2.34
N TRP A 240 -51.64 -1.03 -2.07
CA TRP A 240 -51.09 -0.34 -0.90
C TRP A 240 -50.89 1.16 -1.11
N TRP A 241 -50.50 1.59 -2.31
CA TRP A 241 -49.99 2.94 -2.60
C TRP A 241 -50.81 3.70 -3.65
N GLY A 242 -51.77 3.02 -4.27
CA GLY A 242 -52.60 3.55 -5.34
C GLY A 242 -52.15 3.05 -6.71
N LYS A 243 -53.13 2.96 -7.62
CA LYS A 243 -52.97 2.40 -8.95
C LYS A 243 -51.85 3.07 -9.75
N GLY A 244 -50.92 2.25 -10.28
CA GLY A 244 -49.79 2.69 -11.10
C GLY A 244 -48.58 3.15 -10.30
N PHE A 245 -48.48 2.78 -9.02
CA PHE A 245 -47.37 3.23 -8.17
C PHE A 245 -46.03 2.61 -8.60
N THR A 246 -44.99 3.45 -8.70
CA THR A 246 -43.58 3.08 -8.84
C THR A 246 -42.73 4.06 -8.04
N GLU A 247 -41.43 3.79 -7.85
CA GLU A 247 -40.54 4.74 -7.17
C GLU A 247 -40.47 6.12 -7.87
N TRP A 248 -40.77 6.19 -9.18
CA TRP A 248 -40.89 7.47 -9.90
C TRP A 248 -41.96 8.39 -9.31
N THR A 249 -43.02 7.83 -8.71
CA THR A 249 -44.06 8.60 -8.02
C THR A 249 -43.50 9.38 -6.84
N ASN A 250 -42.50 8.84 -6.13
CA ASN A 250 -41.84 9.51 -5.01
C ASN A 250 -40.82 10.52 -5.50
N VAL A 251 -39.98 10.13 -6.47
CA VAL A 251 -38.97 11.00 -7.08
C VAL A 251 -39.63 12.24 -7.68
N GLY A 252 -40.75 12.11 -8.39
CA GLY A 252 -41.45 13.25 -8.98
C GLY A 252 -42.07 14.23 -7.97
N LYS A 253 -42.25 13.81 -6.70
CA LYS A 253 -42.85 14.64 -5.63
C LYS A 253 -41.82 15.38 -4.77
N SER A 254 -40.55 14.98 -4.79
CA SER A 254 -39.53 15.54 -3.91
C SER A 254 -39.22 17.01 -4.23
N LEU A 255 -39.10 17.83 -3.19
CA LEU A 255 -38.74 19.25 -3.28
C LEU A 255 -37.44 19.56 -2.50
N PRO A 256 -36.66 20.56 -2.93
CA PRO A 256 -35.48 21.00 -2.19
C PRO A 256 -35.79 21.52 -0.78
N ASN A 257 -35.09 21.00 0.22
CA ASN A 257 -35.18 21.44 1.63
C ASN A 257 -34.22 22.60 2.01
N TYR A 258 -33.10 22.78 1.30
CA TYR A 258 -32.11 23.84 1.56
C TYR A 258 -31.50 24.40 0.26
N VAL A 259 -30.84 25.55 0.33
CA VAL A 259 -30.23 26.21 -0.83
C VAL A 259 -29.18 25.31 -1.49
N GLY A 260 -29.36 25.00 -2.78
CA GLY A 260 -28.45 24.13 -3.53
C GLY A 260 -28.71 22.63 -3.38
N HIS A 261 -29.76 22.24 -2.66
CA HIS A 261 -30.21 20.84 -2.56
C HIS A 261 -30.78 20.36 -3.90
N TYR A 262 -30.23 19.27 -4.46
CA TYR A 262 -30.65 18.73 -5.74
C TYR A 262 -31.85 17.78 -5.58
N GLN A 263 -33.06 18.31 -5.74
CA GLN A 263 -34.29 17.53 -5.85
C GLN A 263 -35.25 18.21 -6.85
N PRO A 264 -36.02 17.44 -7.64
CA PRO A 264 -35.91 16.00 -7.83
C PRO A 264 -34.67 15.61 -8.67
N HIS A 265 -34.16 14.39 -8.45
CA HIS A 265 -33.21 13.76 -9.37
C HIS A 265 -33.93 13.34 -10.66
N CYS A 266 -33.39 13.71 -11.82
CA CYS A 266 -34.05 13.48 -13.12
C CYS A 266 -33.13 12.76 -14.10
N PRO A 267 -33.53 11.61 -14.69
CA PRO A 267 -32.77 10.94 -15.74
C PRO A 267 -32.76 11.75 -17.05
N ILE A 268 -31.70 11.61 -17.86
CA ILE A 268 -31.61 12.27 -19.17
C ILE A 268 -32.25 11.43 -20.28
N HIS A 269 -31.76 10.21 -20.48
CA HIS A 269 -32.04 9.42 -21.70
C HIS A 269 -33.20 8.44 -21.53
N SER A 270 -33.25 7.75 -20.40
CA SER A 270 -34.24 6.69 -20.15
C SER A 270 -35.61 7.24 -19.74
N GLY A 271 -35.67 8.52 -19.32
CA GLY A 271 -36.87 9.09 -18.69
C GLY A 271 -37.33 8.30 -17.46
N TYR A 272 -38.58 8.51 -17.05
CA TYR A 272 -39.23 7.66 -16.06
C TYR A 272 -39.66 6.35 -16.75
N TYR A 273 -38.79 5.34 -16.71
CA TYR A 273 -38.96 4.08 -17.42
C TYR A 273 -39.79 3.05 -16.63
N ASP A 274 -40.25 2.00 -17.34
CA ASP A 274 -40.93 0.83 -16.78
C ASP A 274 -40.11 -0.43 -17.08
N LEU A 275 -39.71 -1.18 -16.04
CA LEU A 275 -38.86 -2.37 -16.18
C LEU A 275 -39.56 -3.58 -16.82
N ARG A 276 -40.86 -3.51 -17.10
CA ARG A 276 -41.55 -4.51 -17.93
C ARG A 276 -41.21 -4.37 -19.41
N VAL A 277 -40.62 -3.25 -19.82
CA VAL A 277 -40.16 -2.99 -21.19
C VAL A 277 -38.76 -3.58 -21.35
N PRO A 278 -38.58 -4.66 -22.14
CA PRO A 278 -37.30 -5.37 -22.22
C PRO A 278 -36.13 -4.48 -22.69
N GLU A 279 -36.40 -3.56 -23.60
CA GLU A 279 -35.40 -2.64 -24.18
C GLU A 279 -34.73 -1.75 -23.12
N VAL A 280 -35.40 -1.48 -22.00
CA VAL A 280 -34.83 -0.71 -20.89
C VAL A 280 -33.69 -1.48 -20.24
N MET A 281 -33.93 -2.74 -19.88
CA MET A 281 -32.91 -3.60 -19.26
C MET A 281 -31.79 -3.95 -20.25
N GLU A 282 -32.11 -4.16 -21.53
CA GLU A 282 -31.11 -4.33 -22.59
C GLU A 282 -30.18 -3.10 -22.70
N GLY A 283 -30.78 -1.89 -22.67
CA GLY A 283 -30.04 -0.63 -22.69
C GLY A 283 -29.16 -0.44 -21.46
N GLN A 284 -29.69 -0.75 -20.26
CA GLN A 284 -28.94 -0.68 -19.00
C GLN A 284 -27.76 -1.65 -18.97
N ALA A 285 -27.97 -2.91 -19.37
CA ALA A 285 -26.91 -3.91 -19.45
C ALA A 285 -25.79 -3.49 -20.42
N LYS A 286 -26.18 -2.97 -21.59
CA LYS A 286 -25.22 -2.45 -22.59
C LYS A 286 -24.42 -1.27 -22.03
N LEU A 287 -25.09 -0.30 -21.40
CA LEU A 287 -24.46 0.89 -20.84
C LEU A 287 -23.51 0.52 -19.69
N ALA A 288 -23.92 -0.37 -18.80
CA ALA A 288 -23.10 -0.85 -17.69
C ALA A 288 -21.79 -1.49 -18.19
N LYS A 289 -21.88 -2.39 -19.19
CA LYS A 289 -20.71 -3.01 -19.81
C LYS A 289 -19.77 -2.01 -20.48
N GLU A 290 -20.32 -1.02 -21.18
CA GLU A 290 -19.54 0.02 -21.86
C GLU A 290 -18.63 0.81 -20.90
N PHE A 291 -19.07 1.01 -19.66
CA PHE A 291 -18.32 1.71 -18.62
C PHE A 291 -17.60 0.78 -17.64
N GLY A 292 -17.50 -0.52 -17.96
CA GLY A 292 -16.70 -1.49 -17.20
C GLY A 292 -17.37 -2.09 -15.97
N ILE A 293 -18.68 -1.90 -15.78
CA ILE A 293 -19.43 -2.60 -14.73
C ILE A 293 -19.52 -4.08 -15.11
N TYR A 294 -19.07 -4.95 -14.22
CA TYR A 294 -19.03 -6.38 -14.45
C TYR A 294 -20.41 -7.03 -14.33
N GLY A 295 -21.22 -6.62 -13.35
CA GLY A 295 -22.52 -7.25 -13.13
C GLY A 295 -23.48 -6.50 -12.22
N PHE A 296 -24.68 -7.05 -12.08
CA PHE A 296 -25.73 -6.52 -11.21
C PHE A 296 -26.09 -7.47 -10.06
N SER A 297 -26.34 -6.92 -8.88
CA SER A 297 -26.88 -7.64 -7.73
C SER A 297 -28.36 -7.28 -7.56
N TYR A 298 -29.27 -8.13 -8.02
CA TYR A 298 -30.70 -7.87 -7.96
C TYR A 298 -31.24 -8.09 -6.55
N TYR A 299 -32.02 -7.13 -6.05
CA TYR A 299 -32.83 -7.38 -4.86
C TYR A 299 -33.91 -8.43 -5.15
N PHE A 300 -33.99 -9.42 -4.28
CA PHE A 300 -34.96 -10.49 -4.33
C PHE A 300 -35.82 -10.47 -3.07
N TYR A 301 -37.14 -10.56 -3.24
CA TYR A 301 -38.12 -10.40 -2.18
C TYR A 301 -38.97 -11.66 -2.02
N TRP A 302 -38.55 -12.52 -1.09
CA TRP A 302 -39.25 -13.73 -0.69
C TRP A 302 -39.85 -13.56 0.71
N PHE A 303 -41.12 -13.91 0.87
CA PHE A 303 -41.91 -13.81 2.11
C PHE A 303 -42.71 -15.10 2.34
N GLY A 304 -42.06 -16.16 2.80
CA GLY A 304 -42.80 -17.37 3.23
C GLY A 304 -43.53 -18.10 2.10
N GLY A 305 -42.95 -18.17 0.90
CA GLY A 305 -43.59 -18.74 -0.30
C GLY A 305 -44.27 -17.73 -1.23
N LYS A 306 -44.42 -16.46 -0.81
CA LYS A 306 -44.86 -15.37 -1.68
C LYS A 306 -43.67 -14.57 -2.19
N ILE A 307 -43.61 -14.33 -3.50
CA ILE A 307 -42.56 -13.55 -4.15
C ILE A 307 -43.17 -12.22 -4.59
N LEU A 308 -42.47 -11.12 -4.33
CA LEU A 308 -42.87 -9.78 -4.77
C LEU A 308 -41.80 -9.19 -5.69
N MET A 309 -42.22 -8.28 -6.59
CA MET A 309 -41.32 -7.54 -7.49
C MET A 309 -40.44 -8.43 -8.39
N ASP A 310 -40.87 -9.66 -8.70
CA ASP A 310 -40.09 -10.66 -9.44
C ASP A 310 -40.12 -10.46 -10.96
N THR A 311 -41.10 -9.72 -11.48
CA THR A 311 -41.32 -9.57 -12.92
C THR A 311 -40.07 -9.11 -13.70
N PRO A 312 -39.32 -8.06 -13.28
CA PRO A 312 -38.09 -7.66 -13.97
C PRO A 312 -37.02 -8.76 -13.95
N LEU A 313 -36.89 -9.49 -12.84
CA LEU A 313 -35.91 -10.57 -12.69
C LEU A 313 -36.26 -11.77 -13.59
N GLU A 314 -37.54 -12.15 -13.69
CA GLU A 314 -38.00 -13.20 -14.62
C GLU A 314 -37.81 -12.80 -16.08
N LEU A 315 -38.08 -11.54 -16.42
CA LEU A 315 -37.86 -11.01 -17.77
C LEU A 315 -36.37 -10.98 -18.11
N MET A 316 -35.49 -10.60 -17.18
CA MET A 316 -34.03 -10.67 -17.39
C MET A 316 -33.54 -12.12 -17.57
N LEU A 317 -34.10 -13.07 -16.79
CA LEU A 317 -33.72 -14.47 -16.87
C LEU A 317 -34.10 -15.09 -18.23
N THR A 318 -35.31 -14.78 -18.70
CA THR A 318 -35.86 -15.30 -19.97
C THR A 318 -35.32 -14.55 -21.20
N ASN A 319 -35.05 -13.25 -21.09
CA ASN A 319 -34.47 -12.46 -22.17
C ASN A 319 -32.93 -12.50 -22.14
N LYS A 320 -32.34 -13.35 -22.99
CA LYS A 320 -30.88 -13.46 -23.12
C LYS A 320 -30.20 -12.22 -23.75
N LYS A 321 -30.95 -11.25 -24.28
CA LYS A 321 -30.39 -9.96 -24.73
C LYS A 321 -29.99 -9.04 -23.58
N VAL A 322 -30.52 -9.28 -22.37
CA VAL A 322 -30.01 -8.64 -21.14
C VAL A 322 -28.70 -9.35 -20.78
N ASP A 323 -27.69 -9.12 -21.60
CA ASP A 323 -26.39 -9.77 -21.51
C ASP A 323 -25.54 -9.01 -20.49
N ILE A 324 -25.68 -9.37 -19.22
CA ILE A 324 -24.81 -8.93 -18.13
C ILE A 324 -24.78 -9.98 -17.02
N PRO A 325 -23.60 -10.26 -16.41
CA PRO A 325 -23.52 -11.09 -15.23
C PRO A 325 -24.40 -10.59 -14.08
N PHE A 326 -24.98 -11.51 -13.30
CA PHE A 326 -25.82 -11.12 -12.16
C PHE A 326 -25.74 -12.07 -10.96
N CYS A 327 -26.06 -11.56 -9.77
CA CYS A 327 -26.32 -12.34 -8.56
C CYS A 327 -27.54 -11.77 -7.81
N LEU A 328 -27.91 -12.42 -6.70
CA LEU A 328 -29.08 -12.04 -5.91
C LEU A 328 -28.71 -11.60 -4.49
N THR A 329 -29.42 -10.58 -4.02
CA THR A 329 -29.46 -10.15 -2.62
C THR A 329 -30.86 -10.36 -2.08
N TRP A 330 -31.03 -11.24 -1.08
CA TRP A 330 -32.32 -11.43 -0.44
C TRP A 330 -32.57 -10.33 0.59
N ALA A 331 -33.52 -9.44 0.27
CA ALA A 331 -34.01 -8.39 1.16
C ALA A 331 -34.99 -8.99 2.18
N ASN A 332 -34.44 -9.74 3.14
CA ASN A 332 -35.22 -10.61 4.04
C ASN A 332 -35.82 -9.88 5.26
N GLU A 333 -36.20 -8.61 5.13
CA GLU A 333 -36.85 -7.85 6.19
C GLU A 333 -38.38 -7.83 6.06
N ASN A 334 -39.08 -7.46 7.14
CA ASN A 334 -40.53 -7.25 7.09
C ASN A 334 -40.85 -6.05 6.20
N TRP A 335 -41.82 -6.20 5.30
CA TRP A 335 -42.35 -5.05 4.58
C TRP A 335 -43.35 -4.34 5.48
N SER A 336 -43.07 -3.09 5.82
CA SER A 336 -43.95 -2.25 6.62
C SER A 336 -44.20 -0.92 5.93
N ARG A 337 -45.24 -0.18 6.34
CA ARG A 337 -45.46 1.20 5.87
C ARG A 337 -44.38 2.19 6.36
N ARG A 338 -43.37 1.76 7.13
CA ARG A 338 -42.32 2.64 7.68
C ARG A 338 -41.62 3.59 6.69
N TRP A 339 -41.64 3.28 5.39
CA TRP A 339 -41.03 4.11 4.35
C TRP A 339 -41.91 5.29 3.86
N ASP A 340 -43.20 5.32 4.19
CA ASP A 340 -44.15 6.40 3.84
C ASP A 340 -44.40 7.41 4.98
N GLY A 341 -43.79 7.19 6.15
CA GLY A 341 -43.97 8.04 7.34
C GLY A 341 -45.17 7.70 8.23
N GLN A 342 -45.87 6.58 8.01
CA GLN A 342 -46.95 6.09 8.89
C GLN A 342 -46.48 4.89 9.74
N GLU A 343 -46.59 5.01 11.08
CA GLU A 343 -45.71 4.29 12.00
C GLU A 343 -46.07 2.84 12.39
N ASN A 344 -47.18 2.19 11.99
CA ASN A 344 -47.58 0.93 12.67
C ASN A 344 -48.12 -0.27 11.84
N ASP A 345 -48.11 -0.27 10.50
CA ASP A 345 -48.66 -1.41 9.73
C ASP A 345 -47.56 -2.25 9.04
N ILE A 346 -47.37 -3.51 9.46
CA ILE A 346 -46.64 -4.53 8.68
C ILE A 346 -47.55 -4.98 7.53
N LEU A 347 -47.12 -4.79 6.29
CA LEU A 347 -47.85 -5.20 5.08
C LEU A 347 -47.66 -6.70 4.80
N ILE A 348 -46.43 -7.19 4.96
CA ILE A 348 -46.10 -8.62 4.92
C ILE A 348 -44.93 -8.93 5.86
N ALA A 349 -45.11 -9.94 6.72
CA ALA A 349 -44.10 -10.36 7.68
C ALA A 349 -43.23 -11.50 7.13
N GLN A 350 -41.98 -11.57 7.60
CA GLN A 350 -41.07 -12.68 7.35
C GLN A 350 -41.31 -13.80 8.36
N ASN A 351 -41.24 -15.05 7.88
CA ASN A 351 -41.30 -16.25 8.71
C ASN A 351 -40.21 -17.24 8.30
N HIS A 352 -39.21 -17.43 9.15
CA HIS A 352 -38.02 -18.25 8.86
C HIS A 352 -38.14 -19.64 9.48
N SER A 353 -38.99 -20.49 8.88
CA SER A 353 -39.06 -21.92 9.20
C SER A 353 -38.04 -22.72 8.36
N ASP A 354 -37.71 -23.94 8.80
CA ASP A 354 -36.83 -24.84 8.04
C ASP A 354 -37.45 -25.21 6.68
N GLU A 355 -38.76 -25.43 6.64
CA GLU A 355 -39.51 -25.71 5.41
C GLU A 355 -39.47 -24.53 4.42
N ASP A 356 -39.66 -23.30 4.91
CA ASP A 356 -39.57 -22.09 4.08
C ASP A 356 -38.14 -21.86 3.58
N SER A 357 -37.14 -22.05 4.44
CA SER A 357 -35.74 -21.91 4.09
C SER A 357 -35.32 -22.89 2.98
N LEU A 358 -35.87 -24.10 3.00
CA LEU A 358 -35.67 -25.10 1.94
C LEU A 358 -36.44 -24.75 0.65
N ALA A 359 -37.67 -24.24 0.76
CA ALA A 359 -38.45 -23.78 -0.39
C ALA A 359 -37.78 -22.60 -1.11
N PHE A 360 -37.25 -21.65 -0.33
CA PHE A 360 -36.50 -20.50 -0.80
C PHE A 360 -35.29 -20.93 -1.65
N ILE A 361 -34.40 -21.76 -1.10
CA ILE A 361 -33.19 -22.14 -1.84
C ILE A 361 -33.52 -22.97 -3.09
N ARG A 362 -34.53 -23.84 -3.03
CA ARG A 362 -35.02 -24.61 -4.19
C ARG A 362 -35.52 -23.71 -5.30
N HIS A 363 -36.24 -22.64 -4.94
CA HIS A 363 -36.68 -21.65 -5.91
C HIS A 363 -35.49 -20.99 -6.60
N LEU A 364 -34.43 -20.66 -5.85
CA LEU A 364 -33.27 -19.95 -6.38
C LEU A 364 -32.41 -20.78 -7.35
N VAL A 365 -32.48 -22.12 -7.29
CA VAL A 365 -31.72 -23.03 -8.16
C VAL A 365 -31.89 -22.69 -9.65
N LYS A 366 -33.07 -22.23 -10.07
CA LYS A 366 -33.30 -21.87 -11.49
C LYS A 366 -32.40 -20.71 -11.94
N TYR A 367 -32.16 -19.71 -11.09
CA TYR A 367 -31.25 -18.61 -11.38
C TYR A 367 -29.80 -19.06 -11.28
N PHE A 368 -29.47 -19.89 -10.28
CA PHE A 368 -28.11 -20.43 -10.11
C PHE A 368 -27.65 -21.33 -11.25
N LYS A 369 -28.55 -21.75 -12.15
CA LYS A 369 -28.23 -22.53 -13.35
C LYS A 369 -28.02 -21.65 -14.60
N ASP A 370 -28.33 -20.36 -14.54
CA ASP A 370 -28.03 -19.44 -15.65
C ASP A 370 -26.50 -19.27 -15.78
N GLU A 371 -26.02 -19.23 -17.03
CA GLU A 371 -24.61 -19.08 -17.35
C GLU A 371 -24.07 -17.69 -16.97
N ARG A 372 -24.95 -16.68 -16.94
CA ARG A 372 -24.62 -15.30 -16.53
C ARG A 372 -24.58 -15.16 -15.01
N TYR A 373 -24.95 -16.18 -14.23
CA TYR A 373 -24.95 -16.07 -12.76
C TYR A 373 -23.51 -15.95 -12.23
N ILE A 374 -23.25 -14.96 -11.38
CA ILE A 374 -21.93 -14.68 -10.83
C ILE A 374 -21.53 -15.79 -9.86
N ARG A 375 -20.32 -16.32 -10.06
CA ARG A 375 -19.75 -17.44 -9.30
C ARG A 375 -18.36 -17.11 -8.78
N ILE A 376 -18.03 -17.71 -7.64
CA ILE A 376 -16.69 -17.69 -7.04
C ILE A 376 -16.29 -19.15 -6.84
N ASP A 377 -15.15 -19.56 -7.41
CA ASP A 377 -14.72 -20.97 -7.44
C ASP A 377 -15.83 -21.91 -7.97
N GLY A 378 -16.58 -21.43 -8.96
CA GLY A 378 -17.74 -22.14 -9.53
C GLY A 378 -19.02 -22.12 -8.70
N LYS A 379 -18.98 -21.68 -7.43
CA LYS A 379 -20.14 -21.62 -6.54
C LYS A 379 -20.97 -20.35 -6.79
N PRO A 380 -22.30 -20.43 -7.01
CA PRO A 380 -23.17 -19.24 -7.08
C PRO A 380 -23.05 -18.37 -5.83
N VAL A 381 -22.97 -17.05 -6.03
CA VAL A 381 -22.96 -16.05 -4.96
C VAL A 381 -24.39 -15.70 -4.54
N LEU A 382 -24.68 -15.74 -3.24
CA LEU A 382 -25.95 -15.29 -2.66
C LEU A 382 -25.68 -14.36 -1.48
N ILE A 383 -26.25 -13.16 -1.51
CA ILE A 383 -26.13 -12.16 -0.44
C ILE A 383 -27.39 -12.18 0.43
N ILE A 384 -27.21 -12.20 1.75
CA ILE A 384 -28.30 -12.16 2.74
C ILE A 384 -28.28 -10.81 3.46
N TYR A 385 -29.38 -10.05 3.36
CA TYR A 385 -29.44 -8.68 3.86
C TYR A 385 -29.37 -8.60 5.39
N ARG A 386 -30.13 -9.44 6.10
CA ARG A 386 -30.16 -9.56 7.56
C ARG A 386 -30.01 -11.01 8.00
N ALA A 387 -28.78 -11.51 8.06
CA ALA A 387 -28.51 -12.87 8.49
C ALA A 387 -28.90 -13.14 9.96
N ASN A 388 -28.87 -12.11 10.81
CA ASN A 388 -29.11 -12.20 12.25
C ASN A 388 -30.57 -12.46 12.68
N ILE A 389 -31.54 -12.32 11.78
CA ILE A 389 -32.95 -12.59 12.09
C ILE A 389 -33.40 -14.01 11.70
N ILE A 390 -32.54 -14.77 11.02
CA ILE A 390 -32.83 -16.16 10.64
C ILE A 390 -32.46 -17.07 11.82
N PRO A 391 -33.41 -17.84 12.39
CA PRO A 391 -33.13 -18.80 13.45
C PRO A 391 -32.09 -19.82 13.00
N ASN A 392 -31.08 -20.06 13.85
CA ASN A 392 -30.02 -21.06 13.61
C ASN A 392 -29.42 -20.99 12.18
N ILE A 393 -29.04 -19.78 11.75
CA ILE A 393 -28.56 -19.51 10.40
C ILE A 393 -27.38 -20.38 9.96
N ALA A 394 -26.48 -20.79 10.86
CA ALA A 394 -25.38 -21.71 10.53
C ALA A 394 -25.91 -23.09 10.07
N ALA A 395 -26.93 -23.64 10.74
CA ALA A 395 -27.57 -24.88 10.31
C ALA A 395 -28.32 -24.70 8.98
N THR A 396 -29.02 -23.57 8.82
CA THR A 396 -29.73 -23.21 7.58
C THR A 396 -28.77 -23.08 6.40
N ALA A 397 -27.61 -22.44 6.59
CA ALA A 397 -26.57 -22.29 5.57
C ALA A 397 -26.05 -23.65 5.07
N LYS A 398 -25.87 -24.61 5.99
CA LYS A 398 -25.49 -25.99 5.64
C LYS A 398 -26.55 -26.66 4.78
N ILE A 399 -27.83 -26.55 5.15
CA ILE A 399 -28.96 -27.09 4.36
C ILE A 399 -28.97 -26.48 2.95
N TRP A 400 -28.78 -25.17 2.84
CA TRP A 400 -28.72 -24.48 1.55
C TRP A 400 -27.58 -25.00 0.68
N ARG A 401 -26.36 -25.10 1.23
CA ARG A 401 -25.19 -25.65 0.51
C ARG A 401 -25.46 -27.08 0.02
N GLU A 402 -26.03 -27.94 0.86
CA GLU A 402 -26.36 -29.33 0.50
C GLU A 402 -27.46 -29.43 -0.57
N GLU A 403 -28.50 -28.59 -0.51
CA GLU A 403 -29.58 -28.59 -1.50
C GLU A 403 -29.06 -28.10 -2.87
N VAL A 404 -28.17 -27.10 -2.89
CA VAL A 404 -27.52 -26.62 -4.11
C VAL A 404 -26.64 -27.71 -4.73
N ILE A 405 -25.88 -28.45 -3.91
CA ILE A 405 -25.08 -29.60 -4.37
C ILE A 405 -25.98 -30.70 -4.97
N ARG A 406 -27.08 -31.04 -4.30
CA ARG A 406 -28.07 -32.02 -4.80
C ARG A 406 -28.65 -31.65 -6.16
N ASN A 407 -28.64 -30.37 -6.52
CA ASN A 407 -29.11 -29.87 -7.81
C ASN A 407 -28.03 -29.77 -8.90
N GLY A 408 -26.83 -30.33 -8.66
CA GLY A 408 -25.75 -30.46 -9.65
C GLY A 408 -24.79 -29.26 -9.70
N LEU A 409 -24.75 -28.42 -8.66
CA LEU A 409 -23.85 -27.27 -8.55
C LEU A 409 -22.74 -27.56 -7.52
N PRO A 410 -21.56 -26.90 -7.60
CA PRO A 410 -20.40 -27.25 -6.76
C PRO A 410 -20.51 -26.80 -5.28
N GLY A 411 -21.56 -26.07 -4.91
CA GLY A 411 -21.75 -25.49 -3.58
C GLY A 411 -22.44 -24.13 -3.66
N LEU A 412 -22.51 -23.40 -2.55
CA LEU A 412 -23.08 -22.05 -2.47
C LEU A 412 -22.09 -21.13 -1.75
N TYR A 413 -21.83 -19.95 -2.31
CA TYR A 413 -20.98 -18.92 -1.71
C TYR A 413 -21.88 -17.89 -1.03
N LEU A 414 -21.85 -17.87 0.31
CA LEU A 414 -22.75 -17.05 1.12
C LEU A 414 -22.06 -15.77 1.58
N VAL A 415 -22.76 -14.65 1.41
CA VAL A 415 -22.27 -13.32 1.76
C VAL A 415 -23.26 -12.62 2.69
N SER A 416 -22.79 -12.11 3.82
CA SER A 416 -23.64 -11.33 4.73
C SER A 416 -23.50 -9.83 4.45
N ALA A 417 -24.62 -9.13 4.30
CA ALA A 417 -24.58 -7.66 4.23
C ALA A 417 -24.32 -7.07 5.61
N GLN A 418 -23.37 -6.13 5.70
CA GLN A 418 -23.07 -5.41 6.94
C GLN A 418 -24.15 -4.35 7.24
N THR A 419 -25.31 -4.82 7.69
CA THR A 419 -26.48 -4.01 8.02
C THR A 419 -26.91 -4.25 9.47
N PHE A 420 -27.57 -3.28 10.10
CA PHE A 420 -28.22 -3.43 11.42
C PHE A 420 -27.41 -4.21 12.49
N GLY A 421 -26.13 -3.84 12.68
CA GLY A 421 -25.26 -4.45 13.69
C GLY A 421 -24.57 -5.75 13.26
N ILE A 422 -24.69 -6.16 12.00
CA ILE A 422 -23.88 -7.22 11.40
C ILE A 422 -22.52 -6.66 11.01
N TYR A 423 -21.45 -7.26 11.54
CA TYR A 423 -20.07 -6.86 11.22
C TYR A 423 -19.29 -8.01 10.58
N SER A 424 -19.31 -9.22 11.13
CA SER A 424 -18.48 -10.33 10.67
C SER A 424 -19.30 -11.46 10.04
N PRO A 425 -18.81 -12.13 8.97
CA PRO A 425 -19.46 -13.32 8.44
C PRO A 425 -19.24 -14.56 9.32
N LYS A 426 -18.24 -14.51 10.22
CA LYS A 426 -17.88 -15.63 11.12
C LYS A 426 -19.03 -16.02 12.04
N GLU A 427 -19.86 -15.06 12.44
CA GLU A 427 -21.03 -15.27 13.31
C GLU A 427 -22.10 -16.16 12.64
N PHE A 428 -22.06 -16.30 11.31
CA PHE A 428 -23.10 -16.99 10.53
C PHE A 428 -22.57 -18.19 9.73
N ASP A 429 -21.28 -18.53 9.85
CA ASP A 429 -20.60 -19.54 9.00
C ASP A 429 -20.66 -19.22 7.49
N PHE A 430 -20.55 -17.93 7.16
CA PHE A 430 -20.59 -17.42 5.79
C PHE A 430 -19.17 -17.22 5.22
N ASP A 431 -19.06 -17.22 3.88
CA ASP A 431 -17.79 -17.16 3.17
C ASP A 431 -17.19 -15.73 3.15
N ALA A 432 -18.04 -14.70 3.11
CA ALA A 432 -17.63 -13.30 3.10
C ALA A 432 -18.72 -12.36 3.66
N SER A 433 -18.37 -11.09 3.84
CA SER A 433 -19.33 -10.00 4.05
C SER A 433 -19.27 -8.98 2.91
N VAL A 434 -20.31 -8.18 2.74
CA VAL A 434 -20.34 -7.01 1.85
C VAL A 434 -20.73 -5.76 2.62
N GLU A 435 -20.03 -4.65 2.37
CA GLU A 435 -20.39 -3.36 2.95
C GLU A 435 -21.70 -2.84 2.36
N PHE A 436 -22.51 -2.16 3.17
CA PHE A 436 -23.79 -1.63 2.72
C PHE A 436 -23.96 -0.18 3.23
N PRO A 437 -23.20 0.79 2.69
CA PRO A 437 -23.34 2.19 3.09
C PRO A 437 -24.76 2.70 2.81
N PRO A 438 -25.31 3.61 3.65
CA PRO A 438 -24.64 4.34 4.71
C PRO A 438 -24.64 3.62 6.08
N HIS A 439 -24.92 2.32 6.16
CA HIS A 439 -24.86 1.62 7.45
C HIS A 439 -23.42 1.53 8.00
N ASN A 440 -23.33 1.36 9.33
CA ASN A 440 -22.09 1.03 10.05
C ASN A 440 -20.93 2.04 9.96
N VAL A 441 -21.21 3.29 9.59
CA VAL A 441 -20.23 4.40 9.62
C VAL A 441 -20.88 5.63 10.26
N ARG A 442 -20.11 6.38 11.07
CA ARG A 442 -20.59 7.61 11.72
C ARG A 442 -20.39 8.81 10.78
N GLY A 443 -21.48 9.50 10.46
CA GLY A 443 -21.47 10.75 9.71
C GLY A 443 -21.38 11.96 10.65
N THR A 444 -20.74 13.04 10.19
CA THR A 444 -20.74 14.33 10.89
C THR A 444 -21.96 15.13 10.47
N ASP A 445 -22.81 15.50 11.44
CA ASP A 445 -23.98 16.35 11.21
C ASP A 445 -23.55 17.80 10.89
N VAL A 446 -23.92 18.28 9.71
CA VAL A 446 -23.63 19.61 9.17
C VAL A 446 -24.92 20.39 8.89
N SER A 447 -26.04 20.01 9.51
CA SER A 447 -27.35 20.66 9.28
C SER A 447 -27.34 22.16 9.61
N HIS A 448 -26.43 22.61 10.47
CA HIS A 448 -26.25 24.00 10.87
C HIS A 448 -25.43 24.84 9.85
N GLU A 449 -24.78 24.19 8.89
CA GLU A 449 -23.91 24.86 7.90
C GLU A 449 -24.65 25.22 6.60
N VAL A 450 -25.89 24.74 6.43
CA VAL A 450 -26.70 24.97 5.22
C VAL A 450 -27.87 25.90 5.48
N GLU A 451 -28.24 26.71 4.48
CA GLU A 451 -29.39 27.60 4.55
C GLU A 451 -30.68 26.86 4.17
N LEU A 452 -31.55 26.59 5.16
CA LEU A 452 -32.83 25.93 4.94
C LEU A 452 -33.80 26.84 4.16
N VAL A 453 -34.46 26.29 3.13
CA VAL A 453 -35.56 26.95 2.41
C VAL A 453 -36.92 26.39 2.81
N ASN A 454 -36.94 25.14 3.30
CA ASN A 454 -38.12 24.51 3.88
C ASN A 454 -38.09 24.64 5.42
N PRO A 455 -38.94 25.49 6.03
CA PRO A 455 -38.97 25.66 7.48
C PRO A 455 -39.54 24.45 8.23
N GLU A 456 -40.18 23.51 7.52
CA GLU A 456 -40.72 22.27 8.09
C GLU A 456 -39.70 21.12 8.08
N PHE A 457 -38.51 21.33 7.50
CA PHE A 457 -37.46 20.31 7.48
C PHE A 457 -36.95 20.01 8.89
N ASN A 458 -36.98 18.74 9.26
CA ASN A 458 -36.56 18.20 10.56
C ASN A 458 -35.69 16.93 10.41
N GLY A 459 -35.17 16.69 9.20
CA GLY A 459 -34.21 15.64 8.89
C GLY A 459 -32.78 15.97 9.32
N GLN A 460 -31.84 15.10 8.94
CA GLN A 460 -30.41 15.23 9.26
C GLN A 460 -29.58 15.34 8.00
N ILE A 461 -28.57 16.22 8.03
CA ILE A 461 -27.66 16.46 6.90
C ILE A 461 -26.25 16.11 7.34
N PHE A 462 -25.62 15.17 6.65
CA PHE A 462 -24.27 14.66 6.95
C PHE A 462 -23.25 15.13 5.92
N SER A 463 -21.99 15.32 6.32
CA SER A 463 -20.89 15.62 5.39
C SER A 463 -20.47 14.38 4.59
N TYR A 464 -20.64 14.43 3.27
CA TYR A 464 -20.12 13.41 2.35
C TYR A 464 -18.59 13.40 2.32
N ASP A 465 -17.96 14.57 2.47
CA ASP A 465 -16.50 14.71 2.43
C ASP A 465 -15.82 13.95 3.57
N GLN A 466 -16.33 14.16 4.79
CA GLN A 466 -15.83 13.46 5.98
C GLN A 466 -16.13 11.96 5.90
N TRP A 467 -17.26 11.58 5.30
CA TRP A 467 -17.59 10.18 5.07
C TRP A 467 -16.56 9.49 4.18
N VAL A 468 -16.21 10.12 3.05
CA VAL A 468 -15.18 9.60 2.14
C VAL A 468 -13.83 9.52 2.83
N ALA A 469 -13.43 10.54 3.60
CA ALA A 469 -12.19 10.50 4.37
C ALA A 469 -12.14 9.30 5.32
N ASN A 470 -13.23 9.04 6.06
CA ASN A 470 -13.34 7.90 6.96
C ASN A 470 -13.34 6.55 6.20
N ALA A 471 -14.03 6.47 5.06
CA ALA A 471 -14.10 5.25 4.26
C ALA A 471 -12.77 4.90 3.58
N VAL A 472 -12.01 5.90 3.10
CA VAL A 472 -10.67 5.73 2.53
C VAL A 472 -9.67 5.26 3.57
N LEU A 473 -9.81 5.68 4.83
CA LEU A 473 -8.95 5.24 5.93
C LEU A 473 -9.39 3.90 6.55
N LYS A 474 -10.53 3.35 6.14
CA LYS A 474 -11.06 2.10 6.72
C LYS A 474 -10.17 0.90 6.37
N GLU A 475 -9.84 0.12 7.38
CA GLU A 475 -8.89 -0.99 7.28
C GLU A 475 -9.54 -2.30 6.83
N GLU A 476 -8.74 -3.18 6.22
CA GLU A 476 -9.15 -4.52 5.80
C GLU A 476 -9.31 -5.45 7.00
N PRO A 477 -10.51 -5.99 7.26
CA PRO A 477 -10.66 -6.99 8.31
C PRO A 477 -9.96 -8.30 7.94
N ASP A 478 -9.79 -9.16 8.94
CA ASP A 478 -9.21 -10.52 8.84
C ASP A 478 -10.10 -11.52 8.07
N TYR A 479 -11.34 -11.15 7.76
CA TYR A 479 -12.25 -11.89 6.88
C TYR A 479 -12.39 -11.21 5.51
N LYS A 480 -12.96 -11.94 4.55
CA LYS A 480 -13.27 -11.43 3.21
C LYS A 480 -14.41 -10.42 3.30
N LEU A 481 -14.14 -9.16 2.96
CA LEU A 481 -15.12 -8.07 3.00
C LEU A 481 -15.14 -7.34 1.66
N TYR A 482 -16.17 -7.60 0.87
CA TYR A 482 -16.38 -6.86 -0.36
C TYR A 482 -16.74 -5.41 -0.04
N ARG A 483 -15.87 -4.50 -0.49
CA ARG A 483 -16.00 -3.06 -0.28
C ARG A 483 -17.08 -2.47 -1.16
N THR A 484 -17.75 -1.45 -0.66
CA THR A 484 -18.82 -0.78 -1.39
C THR A 484 -18.62 0.73 -1.39
N ALA A 485 -18.51 1.33 -2.57
CA ALA A 485 -18.55 2.78 -2.71
C ALA A 485 -20.01 3.27 -2.83
N MET A 486 -20.32 4.33 -2.09
CA MET A 486 -21.59 5.04 -2.20
C MET A 486 -21.45 6.23 -3.15
N LEU A 487 -22.50 6.52 -3.90
CA LEU A 487 -22.62 7.74 -4.71
C LEU A 487 -23.15 8.87 -3.82
N SER A 488 -23.95 9.79 -4.35
CA SER A 488 -24.82 10.61 -3.51
C SER A 488 -25.79 9.74 -2.73
N TRP A 489 -26.27 10.23 -1.58
CA TRP A 489 -27.32 9.59 -0.80
C TRP A 489 -28.24 10.64 -0.22
N ASP A 490 -29.53 10.50 -0.51
CA ASP A 490 -30.59 11.43 -0.17
C ASP A 490 -31.98 10.78 -0.31
N ASN A 491 -32.59 10.40 0.82
CA ASN A 491 -33.92 9.77 0.84
C ASN A 491 -35.10 10.75 0.94
N THR A 492 -34.92 12.01 0.51
CA THR A 492 -35.98 13.03 0.50
C THR A 492 -37.21 12.61 -0.29
N ALA A 493 -37.07 11.85 -1.39
CA ALA A 493 -38.22 11.35 -2.14
C ALA A 493 -39.16 10.47 -1.31
N ARG A 494 -38.61 9.66 -0.38
CA ARG A 494 -39.39 8.78 0.50
C ARG A 494 -39.85 9.51 1.77
N LYS A 495 -38.97 10.28 2.42
CA LYS A 495 -39.21 10.84 3.77
C LYS A 495 -39.57 12.33 3.84
N GLN A 496 -39.48 13.04 2.72
CA GLN A 496 -39.79 14.47 2.58
C GLN A 496 -39.05 15.33 3.63
N ASN A 497 -39.75 15.81 4.66
CA ASN A 497 -39.19 16.70 5.68
C ASN A 497 -38.25 15.98 6.67
N ASN A 498 -38.35 14.66 6.82
CA ASN A 498 -37.60 13.86 7.80
C ASN A 498 -36.43 13.06 7.17
N SER A 499 -35.83 13.56 6.09
CA SER A 499 -34.83 12.81 5.31
C SER A 499 -33.42 12.84 5.92
N HIS A 500 -32.60 11.86 5.52
CA HIS A 500 -31.17 11.81 5.77
C HIS A 500 -30.43 12.10 4.45
N ILE A 501 -29.61 13.15 4.45
CA ILE A 501 -29.00 13.70 3.25
C ILE A 501 -27.49 13.77 3.44
N PHE A 502 -26.71 13.31 2.45
CA PHE A 502 -25.26 13.49 2.43
C PHE A 502 -24.88 14.70 1.57
N HIS A 503 -24.59 15.82 2.23
CA HIS A 503 -24.22 17.08 1.60
C HIS A 503 -22.75 17.10 1.16
N GLY A 504 -22.48 17.76 0.03
CA GLY A 504 -21.13 17.96 -0.50
C GLY A 504 -20.60 16.85 -1.41
N PHE A 505 -21.48 16.01 -1.98
CA PHE A 505 -21.08 15.03 -2.99
C PHE A 505 -20.32 15.70 -4.16
N SER A 506 -19.21 15.09 -4.59
CA SER A 506 -18.53 15.45 -5.83
C SER A 506 -17.92 14.23 -6.51
N LEU A 507 -17.82 14.29 -7.84
CA LEU A 507 -17.18 13.24 -8.65
C LEU A 507 -15.73 12.99 -8.23
N GLN A 508 -15.00 14.04 -7.82
CA GLN A 508 -13.62 13.90 -7.34
C GLN A 508 -13.53 13.05 -6.06
N ARG A 509 -14.43 13.27 -5.09
CA ARG A 509 -14.46 12.48 -3.85
C ARG A 509 -14.94 11.06 -4.09
N TYR A 510 -15.93 10.87 -4.96
CA TYR A 510 -16.30 9.53 -5.42
C TYR A 510 -15.14 8.80 -6.09
N LYS A 511 -14.41 9.47 -7.01
CA LYS A 511 -13.20 8.93 -7.64
C LYS A 511 -12.16 8.51 -6.60
N GLN A 512 -11.89 9.37 -5.62
CA GLN A 512 -10.95 9.09 -4.53
C GLN A 512 -11.35 7.84 -3.74
N TRP A 513 -12.63 7.73 -3.35
CA TRP A 513 -13.13 6.57 -2.62
C TRP A 513 -13.02 5.29 -3.46
N LEU A 514 -13.55 5.32 -4.68
CA LEU A 514 -13.55 4.16 -5.56
C LEU A 514 -12.13 3.70 -5.90
N SER A 515 -11.22 4.62 -6.23
CA SER A 515 -9.80 4.29 -6.48
C SER A 515 -9.15 3.65 -5.25
N SER A 516 -9.45 4.16 -4.05
CA SER A 516 -8.90 3.60 -2.81
C SER A 516 -9.33 2.14 -2.61
N ILE A 517 -10.64 1.84 -2.71
CA ILE A 517 -11.13 0.48 -2.48
C ILE A 517 -10.75 -0.48 -3.61
N VAL A 518 -10.70 -0.03 -4.86
CA VAL A 518 -10.22 -0.84 -5.99
C VAL A 518 -8.75 -1.21 -5.78
N ASN A 519 -7.91 -0.25 -5.40
CA ASN A 519 -6.49 -0.51 -5.13
C ASN A 519 -6.31 -1.48 -3.95
N LYS A 520 -7.05 -1.28 -2.85
CA LYS A 520 -7.01 -2.18 -1.68
C LYS A 520 -7.42 -3.60 -2.02
N VAL A 521 -8.52 -3.80 -2.74
CA VAL A 521 -8.99 -5.13 -3.14
C VAL A 521 -8.01 -5.76 -4.14
N TYR A 522 -7.46 -4.97 -5.07
CA TYR A 522 -6.50 -5.47 -6.04
C TYR A 522 -5.20 -5.98 -5.41
N SER A 523 -4.62 -5.22 -4.46
CA SER A 523 -3.34 -5.54 -3.82
C SER A 523 -3.45 -6.57 -2.70
N ASN A 524 -4.65 -6.84 -2.19
CA ASN A 524 -4.84 -7.71 -1.04
C ASN A 524 -4.88 -9.19 -1.45
N GLN A 525 -3.91 -9.96 -0.94
CA GLN A 525 -3.74 -11.38 -1.24
C GLN A 525 -4.84 -12.29 -0.67
N LYS A 526 -5.69 -11.80 0.25
CA LYS A 526 -6.82 -12.58 0.78
C LYS A 526 -7.91 -12.89 -0.25
N TYR A 527 -7.92 -12.16 -1.36
CA TYR A 527 -8.85 -12.34 -2.47
C TYR A 527 -8.16 -13.12 -3.60
N THR A 528 -8.75 -14.26 -3.98
CA THR A 528 -8.41 -14.91 -5.24
C THR A 528 -8.84 -14.05 -6.44
N THR A 529 -8.40 -14.39 -7.65
CA THR A 529 -8.75 -13.66 -8.87
C THR A 529 -10.26 -13.49 -9.06
N ASP A 530 -11.05 -14.51 -8.73
CA ASP A 530 -12.51 -14.44 -8.83
C ASP A 530 -13.17 -13.63 -7.71
N GLU A 531 -12.48 -13.46 -6.59
CA GLU A 531 -12.92 -12.73 -5.41
C GLU A 531 -12.50 -11.26 -5.40
N LYS A 532 -11.76 -10.79 -6.41
CA LYS A 532 -11.43 -9.36 -6.56
C LYS A 532 -12.65 -8.59 -7.04
N ILE A 533 -13.60 -8.40 -6.13
CA ILE A 533 -14.90 -7.77 -6.36
C ILE A 533 -15.03 -6.52 -5.49
N VAL A 534 -15.52 -5.45 -6.11
CA VAL A 534 -15.95 -4.23 -5.42
C VAL A 534 -17.41 -3.97 -5.79
N PHE A 535 -18.22 -3.53 -4.82
CA PHE A 535 -19.60 -3.16 -5.05
C PHE A 535 -19.76 -1.64 -5.21
N ILE A 536 -20.77 -1.25 -5.97
CA ILE A 536 -21.29 0.13 -6.00
C ILE A 536 -22.70 0.09 -5.42
N ASN A 537 -23.00 1.07 -4.56
CA ASN A 537 -24.21 1.07 -3.75
C ASN A 537 -25.51 0.91 -4.55
N ALA A 538 -25.58 1.45 -5.77
CA ALA A 538 -26.71 1.18 -6.66
C ALA A 538 -26.44 1.54 -8.12
N TRP A 539 -27.10 0.81 -9.03
CA TRP A 539 -27.31 1.19 -10.42
C TRP A 539 -28.41 2.25 -10.53
N ASN A 540 -29.57 1.98 -9.93
CA ASN A 540 -30.82 2.71 -10.17
C ASN A 540 -31.65 3.05 -8.90
N GLU A 541 -31.05 3.32 -7.74
CA GLU A 541 -31.82 3.68 -6.52
C GLU A 541 -32.14 5.19 -6.49
N TRP A 542 -33.02 5.61 -7.41
CA TRP A 542 -33.39 7.01 -7.64
C TRP A 542 -34.08 7.68 -6.46
N ALA A 543 -34.86 6.94 -5.65
CA ALA A 543 -35.59 7.51 -4.52
C ALA A 543 -34.69 7.79 -3.29
N GLU A 544 -33.45 7.31 -3.31
CA GLU A 544 -32.40 7.68 -2.36
C GLU A 544 -31.29 8.51 -3.01
N GLY A 545 -31.54 9.05 -4.21
CA GLY A 545 -30.57 9.89 -4.93
C GLY A 545 -29.23 9.20 -5.20
N THR A 546 -29.20 7.87 -5.21
CA THR A 546 -28.00 7.05 -5.34
C THR A 546 -28.11 6.17 -6.60
N HIS A 547 -27.55 6.64 -7.71
CA HIS A 547 -27.67 5.96 -9.00
C HIS A 547 -26.45 6.19 -9.89
N LEU A 548 -25.96 5.13 -10.53
CA LEU A 548 -24.97 5.24 -11.59
C LEU A 548 -25.59 5.75 -12.90
N GLU A 549 -26.89 5.55 -13.08
CA GLU A 549 -27.59 6.00 -14.29
C GLU A 549 -27.42 7.52 -14.52
N PRO A 550 -27.25 7.98 -15.78
CA PRO A 550 -27.05 9.39 -16.08
C PRO A 550 -28.23 10.30 -15.67
N ASP A 551 -27.93 11.42 -15.01
CA ASP A 551 -28.91 12.43 -14.60
C ASP A 551 -28.66 13.81 -15.22
N GLN A 552 -29.65 14.69 -15.09
CA GLN A 552 -29.60 16.05 -15.65
C GLN A 552 -28.56 16.98 -15.00
N LYS A 553 -28.02 16.63 -13.83
CA LYS A 553 -27.07 17.48 -13.10
C LYS A 553 -25.63 17.21 -13.52
N VAL A 554 -25.23 15.94 -13.58
CA VAL A 554 -23.84 15.53 -13.85
C VAL A 554 -23.67 14.78 -15.17
N GLY A 555 -24.75 14.51 -15.90
CA GLY A 555 -24.69 13.78 -17.16
C GLY A 555 -24.18 12.35 -16.94
N TYR A 556 -23.14 11.96 -17.69
CA TYR A 556 -22.46 10.67 -17.56
C TYR A 556 -21.38 10.67 -16.47
N GLY A 557 -21.31 11.69 -15.62
CA GLY A 557 -20.21 11.89 -14.68
C GLY A 557 -19.95 10.70 -13.75
N TYR A 558 -21.01 10.08 -13.22
CA TYR A 558 -20.89 8.88 -12.36
C TYR A 558 -20.25 7.69 -13.11
N LEU A 559 -20.75 7.39 -14.30
CA LEU A 559 -20.25 6.30 -15.15
C LEU A 559 -18.84 6.58 -15.65
N GLN A 560 -18.57 7.77 -16.17
CA GLN A 560 -17.25 8.13 -16.68
C GLN A 560 -16.19 8.11 -15.58
N THR A 561 -16.51 8.60 -14.39
CA THR A 561 -15.60 8.50 -13.23
C THR A 561 -15.30 7.06 -12.87
N THR A 562 -16.32 6.19 -12.91
CA THR A 562 -16.16 4.75 -12.63
C THR A 562 -15.26 4.07 -13.66
N TYR A 563 -15.52 4.33 -14.94
CA TYR A 563 -14.70 3.84 -16.05
C TYR A 563 -13.25 4.30 -15.95
N ASP A 564 -13.02 5.59 -15.64
CA ASP A 564 -11.67 6.13 -15.48
C ASP A 564 -10.91 5.38 -14.38
N VAL A 565 -11.52 5.15 -13.22
CA VAL A 565 -10.86 4.41 -12.13
C VAL A 565 -10.49 2.99 -12.56
N LEU A 566 -11.41 2.28 -13.22
CA LEU A 566 -11.15 0.93 -13.69
C LEU A 566 -10.05 0.88 -14.75
N ARG A 567 -10.04 1.82 -15.69
CA ARG A 567 -8.97 1.96 -16.68
C ARG A 567 -7.61 2.19 -16.03
N HIS A 568 -7.54 3.03 -14.99
CA HIS A 568 -6.31 3.30 -14.25
C HIS A 568 -5.89 2.13 -13.34
N SER A 569 -6.83 1.31 -12.85
CA SER A 569 -6.52 0.11 -12.04
C SER A 569 -5.76 -0.97 -12.83
N ASN A 570 -5.99 -1.04 -14.15
CA ASN A 570 -5.17 -1.82 -15.07
C ASN A 570 -3.76 -1.26 -15.27
N ASP A 571 -3.47 -0.10 -14.67
CA ASP A 571 -2.36 0.79 -15.02
C ASP A 571 -1.53 1.30 -13.83
N LEU A 572 -1.63 0.63 -12.69
CA LEU A 572 -0.84 0.94 -11.49
C LEU A 572 0.67 0.65 -11.66
N SER A 573 1.06 -0.15 -12.65
CA SER A 573 2.47 -0.38 -12.95
C SER A 573 3.08 0.90 -13.53
N PRO A 574 4.22 1.36 -12.97
CA PRO A 574 4.85 2.58 -13.46
C PRO A 574 5.30 2.42 -14.91
N LYS A 575 5.28 3.52 -15.67
CA LYS A 575 5.46 3.47 -17.13
C LYS A 575 6.65 4.30 -17.57
N ILE A 576 7.44 3.74 -18.48
CA ILE A 576 8.64 4.42 -19.00
C ILE A 576 8.92 4.03 -20.45
N ILE A 577 9.39 5.00 -21.21
CA ILE A 577 9.82 4.83 -22.59
C ILE A 577 11.35 4.70 -22.60
N VAL A 578 11.88 3.74 -23.36
CA VAL A 578 13.31 3.63 -23.65
C VAL A 578 13.50 3.76 -25.15
N VAL A 579 14.26 4.74 -25.61
CA VAL A 579 14.52 4.96 -27.04
C VAL A 579 15.89 4.41 -27.41
N THR A 580 15.97 3.66 -28.51
CA THR A 580 17.22 3.17 -29.09
C THR A 580 17.28 3.51 -30.58
N HIS A 581 18.46 3.87 -31.10
CA HIS A 581 18.61 4.32 -32.48
C HIS A 581 18.49 3.18 -33.51
N ASP A 582 18.89 1.97 -33.13
CA ASP A 582 18.72 0.74 -33.91
C ASP A 582 18.70 -0.49 -32.96
N ALA A 583 18.70 -1.69 -33.53
CA ALA A 583 18.74 -2.95 -32.79
C ALA A 583 19.91 -3.88 -33.21
N PHE A 584 21.04 -3.33 -33.67
CA PHE A 584 22.24 -4.11 -33.96
C PHE A 584 23.03 -4.42 -32.67
N PRO A 585 23.79 -5.54 -32.62
CA PRO A 585 24.39 -6.04 -31.39
C PRO A 585 25.66 -5.28 -30.99
N SER A 586 25.49 -4.07 -30.47
CA SER A 586 26.55 -3.18 -29.95
C SER A 586 26.28 -2.74 -28.52
N GLY A 587 27.30 -2.16 -27.86
CA GLY A 587 27.28 -1.84 -26.43
C GLY A 587 26.09 -0.97 -26.00
N ALA A 588 25.75 0.06 -26.78
CA ALA A 588 24.63 0.94 -26.48
C ALA A 588 23.27 0.23 -26.56
N GLN A 589 23.09 -0.68 -27.51
CA GLN A 589 21.86 -1.44 -27.72
C GLN A 589 21.68 -2.50 -26.65
N TYR A 590 22.76 -3.16 -26.22
CA TYR A 590 22.74 -4.02 -25.04
C TYR A 590 22.47 -3.23 -23.76
N HIS A 591 22.99 -2.00 -23.64
CA HIS A 591 22.65 -1.12 -22.52
C HIS A 591 21.14 -0.83 -22.48
N ALA A 592 20.54 -0.41 -23.60
CA ALA A 592 19.09 -0.20 -23.69
C ALA A 592 18.28 -1.48 -23.39
N LEU A 593 18.73 -2.64 -23.86
CA LEU A 593 18.09 -3.93 -23.58
C LEU A 593 18.08 -4.23 -22.08
N ASN A 594 19.21 -4.03 -21.41
CA ASN A 594 19.35 -4.33 -20.00
C ASN A 594 18.64 -3.29 -19.11
N ILE A 595 18.60 -2.02 -19.52
CA ILE A 595 17.75 -1.00 -18.89
C ILE A 595 16.29 -1.48 -18.91
N ALA A 596 15.77 -1.89 -20.07
CA ALA A 596 14.40 -2.35 -20.18
C ALA A 596 14.11 -3.62 -19.38
N ARG A 597 15.04 -4.60 -19.41
CA ARG A 597 14.94 -5.83 -18.63
C ARG A 597 14.84 -5.53 -17.14
N GLU A 598 15.77 -4.74 -16.61
CA GLU A 598 15.84 -4.45 -15.18
C GLU A 598 14.67 -3.58 -14.73
N LEU A 599 14.25 -2.57 -15.51
CA LEU A 599 13.06 -1.77 -15.19
C LEU A 599 11.79 -2.64 -15.13
N LYS A 600 11.61 -3.61 -16.04
CA LYS A 600 10.47 -4.52 -16.01
C LYS A 600 10.53 -5.52 -14.86
N GLN A 601 11.64 -6.24 -14.73
CA GLN A 601 11.76 -7.37 -13.81
C GLN A 601 12.13 -6.94 -12.38
N GLY A 602 13.04 -5.98 -12.25
CA GLY A 602 13.59 -5.52 -10.97
C GLY A 602 12.85 -4.33 -10.34
N PHE A 603 12.11 -3.55 -11.14
CA PHE A 603 11.37 -2.35 -10.68
C PHE A 603 9.86 -2.39 -10.97
N GLY A 604 9.36 -3.41 -11.70
CA GLY A 604 7.94 -3.58 -11.99
C GLY A 604 7.35 -2.59 -13.00
N PHE A 605 8.18 -1.93 -13.82
CA PHE A 605 7.69 -1.01 -14.85
C PHE A 605 7.05 -1.74 -16.04
N LYS A 606 6.01 -1.12 -16.60
CA LYS A 606 5.64 -1.32 -18.01
C LYS A 606 6.59 -0.51 -18.87
N VAL A 607 7.38 -1.20 -19.68
CA VAL A 607 8.40 -0.59 -20.53
C VAL A 607 7.94 -0.62 -21.98
N GLU A 608 8.04 0.53 -22.65
CA GLU A 608 7.88 0.68 -24.10
C GLU A 608 9.26 0.97 -24.71
N ILE A 609 9.71 0.17 -25.66
CA ILE A 609 10.93 0.45 -26.43
C ILE A 609 10.53 1.08 -27.75
N VAL A 610 11.00 2.30 -28.01
CA VAL A 610 10.93 2.91 -29.33
C VAL A 610 12.25 2.66 -30.05
N CYS A 611 12.20 1.86 -31.12
CA CYS A 611 13.36 1.50 -31.92
C CYS A 611 13.31 2.27 -33.25
N LEU A 612 14.32 3.12 -33.49
CA LEU A 612 14.32 4.06 -34.60
C LEU A 612 14.87 3.48 -35.92
N GLY A 613 15.42 2.28 -35.90
CA GLY A 613 16.08 1.61 -37.03
C GLY A 613 16.10 0.10 -36.88
N ASP A 614 16.62 -0.60 -37.90
CA ASP A 614 16.56 -2.07 -37.93
C ASP A 614 17.53 -2.79 -36.98
N GLY A 615 17.35 -4.11 -36.82
CA GLY A 615 18.37 -4.98 -36.27
C GLY A 615 17.87 -6.23 -35.56
N VAL A 616 18.80 -7.17 -35.34
CA VAL A 616 18.51 -8.52 -34.81
C VAL A 616 18.05 -8.54 -33.35
N LEU A 617 18.30 -7.49 -32.58
CA LEU A 617 17.90 -7.41 -31.17
C LEU A 617 16.42 -7.06 -30.96
N LYS A 618 15.65 -6.70 -32.00
CA LYS A 618 14.21 -6.42 -31.90
C LYS A 618 13.44 -7.54 -31.20
N ASN A 619 13.77 -8.80 -31.49
CA ASN A 619 13.17 -9.97 -30.83
C ASN A 619 13.51 -10.03 -29.33
N LYS A 620 14.73 -9.66 -28.92
CA LYS A 620 15.12 -9.60 -27.50
C LYS A 620 14.46 -8.42 -26.80
N TYR A 621 14.31 -7.27 -27.47
CA TYR A 621 13.54 -6.13 -26.95
C TYR A 621 12.10 -6.50 -26.66
N ALA A 622 11.43 -7.19 -27.59
CA ALA A 622 10.03 -7.62 -27.44
C ALA A 622 9.78 -8.57 -26.25
N GLN A 623 10.82 -9.26 -25.73
CA GLN A 623 10.71 -10.09 -24.53
C GLN A 623 10.53 -9.24 -23.26
N TYR A 624 11.16 -8.07 -23.21
CA TYR A 624 11.22 -7.22 -22.02
C TYR A 624 10.42 -5.93 -22.12
N ALA A 625 9.95 -5.56 -23.31
CA ALA A 625 9.16 -4.35 -23.52
C ALA A 625 8.20 -4.54 -24.69
N ARG A 626 7.15 -3.72 -24.75
CA ARG A 626 6.40 -3.58 -26.00
C ARG A 626 7.25 -2.76 -26.98
N LEU A 627 7.48 -3.32 -28.17
CA LEU A 627 8.32 -2.71 -29.20
C LEU A 627 7.48 -1.81 -30.11
N GLN A 628 7.90 -0.56 -30.24
CA GLN A 628 7.38 0.43 -31.19
C GLN A 628 8.46 0.64 -32.26
N ASP A 629 8.22 0.10 -33.45
CA ASP A 629 9.19 0.12 -34.56
C ASP A 629 8.95 1.35 -35.44
N LEU A 630 9.97 2.20 -35.57
CA LEU A 630 9.97 3.39 -36.43
C LEU A 630 10.99 3.29 -37.56
N ASP A 631 11.52 2.08 -37.84
CA ASP A 631 12.46 1.89 -38.93
C ASP A 631 11.87 2.36 -40.28
N GLY A 632 12.66 3.13 -41.02
CA GLY A 632 12.25 3.75 -42.29
C GLY A 632 11.24 4.90 -42.19
N LEU A 633 10.84 5.33 -40.98
CA LEU A 633 9.91 6.46 -40.78
C LEU A 633 10.65 7.76 -40.42
N ASP A 634 10.01 8.91 -40.70
CA ASP A 634 10.50 10.20 -40.21
C ASP A 634 10.25 10.32 -38.70
N HIS A 635 11.34 10.41 -37.92
CA HIS A 635 11.31 10.48 -36.47
C HIS A 635 10.64 11.76 -35.94
N ARG A 636 10.42 12.77 -36.81
CA ARG A 636 9.68 14.02 -36.54
C ARG A 636 8.37 14.11 -37.32
N GLY A 637 8.04 13.06 -38.05
CA GLY A 637 6.87 13.00 -38.92
C GLY A 637 5.56 12.80 -38.15
N PRO A 638 4.41 12.91 -38.84
CA PRO A 638 3.09 12.73 -38.25
C PRO A 638 2.90 11.39 -37.54
N GLU A 639 3.49 10.30 -38.06
CA GLU A 639 3.45 8.95 -37.51
C GLU A 639 4.16 8.87 -36.15
N ALA A 640 5.37 9.44 -36.05
CA ALA A 640 6.12 9.52 -34.81
C ALA A 640 5.35 10.33 -33.74
N HIS A 641 4.77 11.48 -34.14
CA HIS A 641 3.92 12.26 -33.25
C HIS A 641 2.65 11.49 -32.82
N ALA A 642 2.03 10.73 -33.72
CA ALA A 642 0.85 9.92 -33.41
C ALA A 642 1.17 8.80 -32.40
N LEU A 643 2.30 8.12 -32.57
CA LEU A 643 2.80 7.14 -31.62
C LEU A 643 2.95 7.76 -30.22
N VAL A 644 3.67 8.89 -30.12
CA VAL A 644 3.91 9.55 -28.84
C VAL A 644 2.60 10.02 -28.19
N ARG A 645 1.64 10.55 -28.98
CA ARG A 645 0.30 10.89 -28.45
C ARG A 645 -0.40 9.68 -27.83
N ASN A 646 -0.32 8.51 -28.47
CA ASN A 646 -0.92 7.29 -27.94
C ASN A 646 -0.23 6.86 -26.64
N LEU A 647 1.11 6.92 -26.59
CA LEU A 647 1.87 6.60 -25.38
C LEU A 647 1.53 7.54 -24.21
N VAL A 648 1.37 8.84 -24.47
CA VAL A 648 0.93 9.83 -23.47
C VAL A 648 -0.52 9.58 -23.04
N ALA A 649 -1.41 9.23 -23.97
CA ALA A 649 -2.79 8.85 -23.65
C ALA A 649 -2.86 7.56 -22.81
N ASP A 650 -1.87 6.69 -22.97
CA ASP A 650 -1.62 5.53 -22.11
C ASP A 650 -0.83 5.90 -20.84
N GLY A 651 -0.65 7.18 -20.50
CA GLY A 651 -0.07 7.60 -19.22
C GLY A 651 1.46 7.58 -19.12
N HIS A 652 2.19 7.42 -20.23
CA HIS A 652 3.65 7.56 -20.23
C HIS A 652 4.05 9.03 -20.05
N LYS A 653 4.93 9.29 -19.07
CA LYS A 653 5.40 10.65 -18.74
C LYS A 653 6.93 10.80 -18.79
N PHE A 654 7.66 9.69 -18.84
CA PHE A 654 9.11 9.65 -18.69
C PHE A 654 9.75 8.85 -19.82
N ALA A 655 10.88 9.34 -20.35
CA ALA A 655 11.66 8.68 -21.39
C ALA A 655 13.16 8.73 -21.12
N ILE A 656 13.83 7.61 -21.35
CA ILE A 656 15.29 7.50 -21.43
C ILE A 656 15.66 7.44 -22.90
N VAL A 657 16.34 8.47 -23.40
CA VAL A 657 16.80 8.56 -24.78
C VAL A 657 18.25 8.10 -24.84
N ASN A 658 18.48 6.93 -25.40
CA ASN A 658 19.82 6.35 -25.48
C ASN A 658 20.55 6.85 -26.73
N THR A 659 21.82 7.24 -26.58
CA THR A 659 22.77 7.70 -27.61
C THR A 659 22.48 9.07 -28.23
N THR A 660 23.55 9.71 -28.74
CA THR A 660 23.44 10.96 -29.48
C THR A 660 22.65 10.79 -30.78
N VAL A 661 22.71 9.60 -31.40
CA VAL A 661 22.03 9.28 -32.67
C VAL A 661 20.52 9.49 -32.57
N SER A 662 19.91 9.15 -31.43
CA SER A 662 18.47 9.28 -31.19
C SER A 662 18.00 10.73 -30.97
N GLY A 663 18.90 11.72 -31.06
CA GLY A 663 18.64 13.11 -30.65
C GLY A 663 17.44 13.77 -31.33
N PHE A 664 17.15 13.47 -32.60
CA PHE A 664 16.00 14.08 -33.29
C PHE A 664 14.65 13.61 -32.75
N PHE A 665 14.53 12.38 -32.24
CA PHE A 665 13.28 11.90 -31.68
C PHE A 665 12.90 12.61 -30.37
N LEU A 666 13.88 13.28 -29.73
CA LEU A 666 13.66 14.10 -28.55
C LEU A 666 12.69 15.26 -28.82
N GLU A 667 12.72 15.85 -30.02
CA GLU A 667 11.78 16.90 -30.44
C GLU A 667 10.33 16.41 -30.34
N THR A 668 10.07 15.21 -30.87
CA THR A 668 8.76 14.55 -30.87
C THR A 668 8.28 14.24 -29.46
N LEU A 669 9.16 13.76 -28.58
CA LEU A 669 8.82 13.48 -27.17
C LEU A 669 8.48 14.77 -26.40
N LYS A 670 9.34 15.80 -26.52
CA LYS A 670 9.16 17.08 -25.81
C LYS A 670 7.93 17.84 -26.28
N ALA A 671 7.58 17.76 -27.57
CA ALA A 671 6.35 18.36 -28.11
C ALA A 671 5.06 17.86 -27.41
N HIS A 672 5.11 16.69 -26.76
CA HIS A 672 3.97 16.10 -26.04
C HIS A 672 4.15 16.11 -24.51
N GLY A 673 5.11 16.89 -24.00
CA GLY A 673 5.28 17.09 -22.55
C GLY A 673 5.93 15.93 -21.81
N ILE A 674 6.61 15.00 -22.51
CA ILE A 674 7.35 13.91 -21.87
C ILE A 674 8.65 14.46 -21.25
N MET A 675 8.95 14.04 -20.02
CA MET A 675 10.23 14.32 -19.37
C MET A 675 11.29 13.35 -19.88
N CYS A 676 12.41 13.87 -20.36
CA CYS A 676 13.41 13.12 -21.10
C CYS A 676 14.81 13.34 -20.51
N ILE A 677 15.52 12.24 -20.27
CA ILE A 677 16.98 12.28 -20.10
C ILE A 677 17.66 11.70 -21.33
N SER A 678 18.84 12.21 -21.68
CA SER A 678 19.64 11.70 -22.79
C SER A 678 20.93 11.09 -22.30
N LEU A 679 21.25 9.87 -22.72
CA LEU A 679 22.50 9.17 -22.40
C LEU A 679 23.49 9.35 -23.56
N ILE A 680 24.68 9.86 -23.27
CA ILE A 680 25.72 10.08 -24.30
C ILE A 680 26.73 8.94 -24.26
N HIS A 681 26.91 8.27 -25.41
CA HIS A 681 27.79 7.13 -25.58
C HIS A 681 28.77 7.33 -26.75
N GLU A 682 29.05 8.59 -27.09
CA GLU A 682 29.89 8.95 -28.22
C GLU A 682 30.94 9.97 -27.78
N LEU A 683 32.17 9.79 -28.27
CA LEU A 683 33.25 10.77 -28.16
C LEU A 683 33.30 11.62 -29.44
N ARG A 684 34.13 12.67 -29.45
CA ARG A 684 34.17 13.66 -30.53
C ARG A 684 34.46 13.03 -31.89
N GLY A 685 35.38 12.07 -31.97
CA GLY A 685 35.77 11.44 -33.23
C GLY A 685 34.59 10.76 -33.92
N VAL A 686 33.74 10.09 -33.15
CA VAL A 686 32.51 9.46 -33.65
C VAL A 686 31.48 10.51 -34.09
N ILE A 687 31.30 11.58 -33.31
CA ILE A 687 30.38 12.68 -33.67
C ILE A 687 30.78 13.32 -35.01
N ASP A 688 32.07 13.57 -35.20
CA ASP A 688 32.62 14.16 -36.42
C ASP A 688 32.50 13.19 -37.60
N GLN A 689 32.87 11.92 -37.42
CA GLN A 689 32.81 10.88 -38.47
C GLN A 689 31.40 10.69 -39.04
N TYR A 690 30.37 10.73 -38.17
CA TYR A 690 28.98 10.51 -38.57
C TYR A 690 28.15 11.81 -38.69
N ASN A 691 28.79 12.98 -38.62
CA ASN A 691 28.16 14.30 -38.78
C ASN A 691 26.94 14.52 -37.85
N MET A 692 27.08 14.25 -36.55
CA MET A 692 25.98 14.25 -35.57
C MET A 692 25.78 15.59 -34.83
N TYR A 693 26.25 16.71 -35.40
CA TYR A 693 26.22 18.02 -34.73
C TYR A 693 24.82 18.51 -34.39
N GLU A 694 23.85 18.32 -35.28
CA GLU A 694 22.49 18.81 -35.07
C GLU A 694 21.76 17.99 -34.00
N GLN A 695 21.95 16.66 -33.98
CA GLN A 695 21.44 15.79 -32.94
C GLN A 695 22.01 16.18 -31.56
N ALA A 696 23.31 16.44 -31.48
CA ALA A 696 23.96 16.90 -30.26
C ALA A 696 23.39 18.24 -29.76
N LYS A 697 23.15 19.21 -30.66
CA LYS A 697 22.51 20.49 -30.33
C LYS A 697 21.06 20.31 -29.86
N THR A 698 20.29 19.44 -30.51
CA THR A 698 18.92 19.11 -30.09
C THR A 698 18.91 18.54 -28.68
N ILE A 699 19.82 17.61 -28.36
CA ILE A 699 19.96 17.04 -27.02
C ILE A 699 20.33 18.12 -25.99
N ALA A 700 21.35 18.94 -26.27
CA ALA A 700 21.82 19.98 -25.35
C ALA A 700 20.73 21.03 -25.04
N SER A 701 19.82 21.29 -25.98
CA SER A 701 18.76 22.28 -25.84
C SER A 701 17.47 21.75 -25.23
N LEU A 702 17.07 20.50 -25.53
CA LEU A 702 15.74 19.98 -25.21
C LEU A 702 15.71 18.94 -24.08
N ALA A 703 16.82 18.25 -23.80
CA ALA A 703 16.85 17.24 -22.76
C ALA A 703 16.73 17.89 -21.37
N ASP A 704 15.93 17.29 -20.48
CA ASP A 704 15.79 17.77 -19.11
C ASP A 704 17.09 17.53 -18.32
N ARG A 705 17.81 16.43 -18.64
CA ARG A 705 19.17 16.14 -18.20
C ARG A 705 19.96 15.44 -19.31
N VAL A 706 21.25 15.76 -19.41
CA VAL A 706 22.20 15.06 -20.29
C VAL A 706 23.21 14.33 -19.42
N VAL A 707 23.26 13.01 -19.58
CA VAL A 707 24.03 12.10 -18.73
C VAL A 707 25.26 11.62 -19.48
N PHE A 708 26.42 11.86 -18.90
CA PHE A 708 27.73 11.50 -19.45
C PHE A 708 28.38 10.43 -18.57
N PRO A 709 28.95 9.37 -19.17
CA PRO A 709 29.55 8.29 -18.40
C PRO A 709 30.92 8.66 -17.80
N ALA A 710 31.58 9.71 -18.31
CA ALA A 710 32.88 10.17 -17.83
C ALA A 710 33.12 11.65 -18.10
N GLN A 711 34.05 12.27 -17.35
CA GLN A 711 34.41 13.67 -17.48
C GLN A 711 34.89 14.01 -18.90
N GLN A 712 35.80 13.20 -19.45
CA GLN A 712 36.33 13.40 -20.80
C GLN A 712 35.25 13.38 -21.89
N VAL A 713 34.24 12.51 -21.75
CA VAL A 713 33.11 12.45 -22.70
C VAL A 713 32.27 13.73 -22.63
N SER A 714 32.01 14.21 -21.40
CA SER A 714 31.33 15.49 -21.16
C SER A 714 32.09 16.67 -21.76
N ASP A 715 33.41 16.72 -21.59
CA ASP A 715 34.22 17.85 -22.07
C ASP A 715 34.27 17.90 -23.59
N GLN A 716 34.51 16.76 -24.23
CA GLN A 716 34.49 16.66 -25.69
C GLN A 716 33.11 16.95 -26.31
N PHE A 717 32.03 16.53 -25.66
CA PHE A 717 30.68 16.85 -26.13
C PHE A 717 30.39 18.34 -26.03
N GLN A 718 30.85 19.04 -24.99
CA GLN A 718 30.64 20.48 -24.84
C GLN A 718 31.33 21.32 -25.92
N GLU A 719 32.43 20.83 -26.50
CA GLU A 719 33.07 21.45 -27.66
C GLU A 719 32.21 21.37 -28.93
N VAL A 720 31.30 20.40 -29.00
CA VAL A 720 30.32 20.22 -30.09
C VAL A 720 29.06 21.03 -29.81
N ALA A 721 28.47 20.81 -28.63
CA ALA A 721 27.18 21.34 -28.22
C ALA A 721 27.20 21.64 -26.70
N PRO A 722 27.43 22.90 -26.30
CA PRO A 722 27.49 23.28 -24.89
C PRO A 722 26.20 22.95 -24.13
N VAL A 723 26.32 22.20 -23.04
CA VAL A 723 25.20 21.85 -22.14
C VAL A 723 25.25 22.77 -20.93
N ARG A 724 24.09 23.27 -20.48
CA ARG A 724 23.99 24.09 -19.25
C ARG A 724 24.41 23.25 -18.04
N ASP A 725 25.18 23.84 -17.13
CA ASP A 725 25.66 23.14 -15.92
C ASP A 725 24.55 22.48 -15.11
N ALA A 726 23.39 23.15 -14.98
CA ALA A 726 22.24 22.62 -14.26
C ALA A 726 21.63 21.35 -14.91
N HIS A 727 21.90 21.08 -16.19
CA HIS A 727 21.36 19.93 -16.93
C HIS A 727 22.41 18.83 -17.15
N ARG A 728 23.70 19.18 -17.08
CA ARG A 728 24.83 18.28 -17.23
C ARG A 728 24.98 17.39 -16.00
N VAL A 729 25.09 16.07 -16.21
CA VAL A 729 25.26 15.09 -15.14
C VAL A 729 26.37 14.12 -15.51
N LEU A 730 27.35 13.95 -14.62
CA LEU A 730 28.35 12.89 -14.70
C LEU A 730 27.85 11.68 -13.92
N ARG A 731 27.56 10.60 -14.63
CA ARG A 731 27.16 9.34 -14.03
C ARG A 731 27.67 8.18 -14.86
N PRO A 732 28.72 7.48 -14.40
CA PRO A 732 29.21 6.30 -15.08
C PRO A 732 28.13 5.23 -15.22
N GLN A 733 28.15 4.56 -16.37
CA GLN A 733 27.28 3.42 -16.65
C GLN A 733 27.61 2.28 -15.69
N GLY A 734 26.57 1.67 -15.10
CA GLY A 734 26.74 0.45 -14.31
C GLY A 734 26.95 -0.81 -15.15
N LEU A 735 27.57 -1.82 -14.57
CA LEU A 735 27.82 -3.12 -15.19
C LEU A 735 26.57 -4.01 -15.14
N TYR A 736 25.91 -4.16 -16.29
CA TYR A 736 24.67 -4.96 -16.39
C TYR A 736 24.89 -6.48 -16.49
N LYS A 737 26.15 -6.92 -16.67
CA LYS A 737 26.52 -8.32 -16.82
C LYS A 737 27.69 -8.64 -15.88
N LYS A 738 27.40 -9.36 -14.80
CA LYS A 738 28.41 -9.93 -13.90
C LYS A 738 28.91 -11.25 -14.47
N ASN A 739 30.17 -11.58 -14.20
CA ASN A 739 30.78 -12.83 -14.63
C ASN A 739 30.37 -13.99 -13.71
N ALA A 740 29.63 -14.96 -14.25
CA ALA A 740 29.15 -16.11 -13.48
C ALA A 740 30.25 -17.09 -13.04
N ARG A 741 31.46 -16.98 -13.61
CA ARG A 741 32.60 -17.89 -13.38
C ARG A 741 33.70 -17.28 -12.51
N VAL A 742 33.46 -16.10 -11.94
CA VAL A 742 34.47 -15.36 -11.15
C VAL A 742 35.01 -16.13 -9.95
N HIS A 743 34.20 -17.02 -9.34
CA HIS A 743 34.63 -17.87 -8.22
C HIS A 743 35.23 -19.22 -8.65
N LYS A 744 35.27 -19.50 -9.96
CA LYS A 744 35.74 -20.76 -10.55
C LYS A 744 36.82 -20.51 -11.60
N ARG A 745 37.72 -19.55 -11.35
CA ARG A 745 38.74 -19.12 -12.32
C ARG A 745 39.63 -20.25 -12.79
N ASP A 746 40.10 -21.11 -11.89
CA ASP A 746 41.00 -22.21 -12.28
C ASP A 746 40.31 -23.23 -13.19
N ALA A 747 39.04 -23.53 -12.92
CA ALA A 747 38.23 -24.36 -13.81
C ALA A 747 37.99 -23.66 -15.17
N ALA A 748 37.66 -22.37 -15.17
CA ALA A 748 37.48 -21.59 -16.39
C ALA A 748 38.76 -21.49 -17.22
N ARG A 749 39.92 -21.35 -16.56
CA ARG A 749 41.26 -21.35 -17.16
C ARG A 749 41.56 -22.66 -17.88
N GLN A 750 41.29 -23.80 -17.24
CA GLN A 750 41.47 -25.12 -17.84
C GLN A 750 40.52 -25.36 -19.01
N GLU A 751 39.24 -25.01 -18.83
CA GLU A 751 38.20 -25.17 -19.85
C GLU A 751 38.50 -24.30 -21.08
N LEU A 752 38.90 -23.04 -20.88
CA LEU A 752 39.27 -22.13 -21.98
C LEU A 752 40.46 -22.67 -22.77
N ARG A 753 41.52 -23.10 -22.09
CA ARG A 753 42.70 -23.69 -22.75
C ARG A 753 42.32 -24.94 -23.54
N SER A 754 41.49 -25.82 -22.98
CA SER A 754 40.99 -27.01 -23.68
C SER A 754 40.14 -26.65 -24.90
N ALA A 755 39.20 -25.71 -24.75
CA ALA A 755 38.30 -25.27 -25.82
C ALA A 755 39.06 -24.62 -26.99
N LEU A 756 40.13 -23.88 -26.70
CA LEU A 756 41.00 -23.26 -27.70
C LEU A 756 42.15 -24.18 -28.17
N LYS A 757 42.25 -25.41 -27.63
CA LYS A 757 43.31 -26.39 -27.92
C LYS A 757 44.72 -25.86 -27.63
N LEU A 758 44.84 -25.12 -26.53
CA LEU A 758 46.08 -24.52 -26.06
C LEU A 758 46.82 -25.44 -25.08
N PRO A 759 48.16 -25.29 -24.96
CA PRO A 759 48.93 -25.93 -23.90
C PRO A 759 48.42 -25.58 -22.49
N PRO A 760 48.59 -26.47 -21.48
CA PRO A 760 48.16 -26.20 -20.11
C PRO A 760 48.82 -24.98 -19.46
N ASP A 761 50.05 -24.65 -19.87
CA ASP A 761 50.87 -23.52 -19.42
C ASP A 761 50.75 -22.28 -20.32
N ALA A 762 49.81 -22.29 -21.27
CA ALA A 762 49.55 -21.15 -22.14
C ALA A 762 49.14 -19.91 -21.34
N LEU A 763 49.75 -18.77 -21.65
CA LEU A 763 49.39 -17.46 -21.12
C LEU A 763 48.48 -16.74 -22.10
N ILE A 764 47.29 -16.30 -21.68
CA ILE A 764 46.26 -15.78 -22.58
C ILE A 764 46.08 -14.27 -22.39
N VAL A 765 46.33 -13.51 -23.45
CA VAL A 765 45.98 -12.09 -23.56
C VAL A 765 44.66 -11.97 -24.31
N LEU A 766 43.66 -11.35 -23.68
CA LEU A 766 42.32 -11.24 -24.23
C LEU A 766 42.03 -9.83 -24.76
N GLY A 767 41.49 -9.74 -25.97
CA GLY A 767 40.81 -8.57 -26.50
C GLY A 767 39.34 -8.89 -26.81
N VAL A 768 38.42 -7.96 -26.52
CA VAL A 768 36.98 -8.15 -26.81
C VAL A 768 36.39 -6.89 -27.43
N GLY A 769 35.72 -7.04 -28.57
CA GLY A 769 35.03 -5.96 -29.25
C GLY A 769 34.83 -6.21 -30.73
N TYR A 770 34.04 -5.33 -31.37
CA TYR A 770 33.95 -5.30 -32.83
C TYR A 770 35.34 -4.93 -33.39
N ALA A 771 35.97 -5.83 -34.15
CA ALA A 771 37.31 -5.64 -34.69
C ALA A 771 37.24 -4.65 -35.86
N ASP A 772 37.36 -3.36 -35.53
CA ASP A 772 37.47 -2.23 -36.45
C ASP A 772 38.74 -1.42 -36.14
N TYR A 773 39.00 -0.38 -36.95
CA TYR A 773 40.14 0.52 -36.73
C TYR A 773 40.07 1.25 -35.37
N ARG A 774 38.86 1.56 -34.89
CA ARG A 774 38.66 2.30 -33.65
C ARG A 774 39.02 1.46 -32.42
N LYS A 775 38.67 0.18 -32.41
CA LYS A 775 39.00 -0.78 -31.35
C LYS A 775 40.45 -1.25 -31.39
N GLY A 776 41.18 -0.95 -32.47
CA GLY A 776 42.62 -1.14 -32.52
C GLY A 776 43.05 -2.61 -32.55
N ILE A 777 42.34 -3.44 -33.30
CA ILE A 777 42.73 -4.84 -33.54
C ILE A 777 44.11 -4.94 -34.22
N ASP A 778 44.45 -3.97 -35.06
CA ASP A 778 45.77 -3.84 -35.67
C ASP A 778 46.86 -3.63 -34.62
N LEU A 779 46.63 -2.72 -33.66
CA LEU A 779 47.56 -2.47 -32.54
C LEU A 779 47.68 -3.68 -31.60
N PHE A 780 46.57 -4.42 -31.39
CA PHE A 780 46.58 -5.68 -30.64
C PHE A 780 47.50 -6.72 -31.29
N VAL A 781 47.43 -6.85 -32.61
CA VAL A 781 48.29 -7.78 -33.36
C VAL A 781 49.74 -7.33 -33.36
N GLU A 782 50.01 -6.03 -33.55
CA GLU A 782 51.37 -5.48 -33.51
C GLU A 782 52.04 -5.66 -32.14
N ALA A 783 51.36 -5.31 -31.04
CA ALA A 783 51.86 -5.54 -29.69
C ALA A 783 52.00 -7.05 -29.39
N GLY A 784 51.07 -7.87 -29.88
CA GLY A 784 51.13 -9.32 -29.77
C GLY A 784 52.36 -9.92 -30.45
N ASN A 785 52.74 -9.44 -31.64
CA ASN A 785 53.95 -9.90 -32.33
C ASN A 785 55.20 -9.60 -31.51
N VAL A 786 55.29 -8.40 -30.92
CA VAL A 786 56.41 -8.05 -30.03
C VAL A 786 56.44 -8.98 -28.81
N LEU A 787 55.29 -9.25 -28.20
CA LEU A 787 55.18 -10.08 -27.00
C LEU A 787 55.51 -11.55 -27.26
N VAL A 788 55.01 -12.15 -28.34
CA VAL A 788 55.31 -13.54 -28.75
C VAL A 788 56.81 -13.73 -28.99
N GLY A 789 57.50 -12.71 -29.50
CA GLY A 789 58.95 -12.73 -29.65
C GLY A 789 59.73 -12.79 -28.33
N ARG A 790 59.10 -12.41 -27.21
CA ARG A 790 59.71 -12.41 -25.86
C ARG A 790 59.24 -13.59 -25.01
N LEU A 791 57.94 -13.93 -25.08
CA LEU A 791 57.29 -15.00 -24.34
C LEU A 791 56.69 -16.05 -25.29
N PRO A 792 57.38 -17.18 -25.56
CA PRO A 792 56.93 -18.18 -26.52
C PRO A 792 55.65 -18.95 -26.13
N ASN A 793 55.20 -18.89 -24.87
CA ASN A 793 54.00 -19.56 -24.40
C ASN A 793 52.75 -18.65 -24.34
N VAL A 794 52.85 -17.43 -24.88
CA VAL A 794 51.73 -16.47 -24.91
C VAL A 794 50.81 -16.69 -26.12
N TYR A 795 49.51 -16.48 -25.93
CA TYR A 795 48.48 -16.58 -26.97
C TYR A 795 47.56 -15.37 -26.90
N LEU A 796 47.31 -14.77 -28.07
CA LEU A 796 46.53 -13.56 -28.25
C LEU A 796 45.14 -13.95 -28.75
N VAL A 797 44.12 -13.76 -27.93
CA VAL A 797 42.74 -14.15 -28.23
C VAL A 797 41.89 -12.90 -28.43
N TRP A 798 41.27 -12.75 -29.61
CA TRP A 798 40.32 -11.67 -29.85
C TRP A 798 38.90 -12.17 -30.12
N LEU A 799 37.96 -11.70 -29.31
CA LEU A 799 36.55 -12.07 -29.38
C LEU A 799 35.70 -10.96 -30.00
N GLY A 800 35.03 -11.26 -31.12
CA GLY A 800 34.12 -10.32 -31.77
C GLY A 800 33.92 -10.55 -33.26
N HIS A 801 33.06 -9.73 -33.87
CA HIS A 801 32.89 -9.67 -35.33
C HIS A 801 33.92 -8.75 -35.96
N TRP A 802 34.16 -8.95 -37.26
CA TRP A 802 35.16 -8.23 -38.04
C TRP A 802 34.56 -7.17 -38.95
N GLU A 803 35.26 -6.05 -39.06
CA GLU A 803 35.19 -5.20 -40.24
C GLU A 803 35.97 -5.86 -41.40
N ALA A 804 35.36 -5.96 -42.57
CA ALA A 804 35.90 -6.73 -43.69
C ALA A 804 37.27 -6.22 -44.19
N GLU A 805 37.53 -4.90 -44.16
CA GLU A 805 38.80 -4.35 -44.61
C GLU A 805 39.93 -4.59 -43.60
N ILE A 806 39.67 -4.40 -42.30
CA ILE A 806 40.68 -4.61 -41.28
C ILE A 806 41.06 -6.08 -41.16
N GLN A 807 40.09 -6.99 -41.33
CA GLN A 807 40.31 -8.43 -41.35
C GLN A 807 41.36 -8.80 -42.41
N LYS A 808 41.17 -8.32 -43.65
CA LYS A 808 42.14 -8.57 -44.74
C LYS A 808 43.54 -8.05 -44.41
N ARG A 809 43.65 -6.86 -43.79
CA ARG A 809 44.95 -6.28 -43.41
C ARG A 809 45.64 -7.10 -42.32
N VAL A 810 44.90 -7.53 -41.31
CA VAL A 810 45.42 -8.37 -40.21
C VAL A 810 45.84 -9.74 -40.74
N GLU A 811 45.01 -10.40 -41.54
CA GLU A 811 45.33 -11.69 -42.16
C GLU A 811 46.59 -11.61 -43.04
N GLN A 812 46.74 -10.53 -43.82
CA GLN A 812 47.96 -10.28 -44.61
C GLN A 812 49.20 -10.04 -43.75
N SER A 813 49.04 -9.42 -42.58
CA SER A 813 50.13 -9.20 -41.63
C SER A 813 50.59 -10.53 -41.03
N LEU A 814 49.64 -11.34 -40.54
CA LEU A 814 49.91 -12.64 -39.91
C LEU A 814 50.47 -13.67 -40.90
N ALA A 815 50.07 -13.62 -42.18
CA ALA A 815 50.59 -14.52 -43.21
C ALA A 815 52.10 -14.37 -43.48
N LYS A 816 52.74 -13.28 -43.03
CA LYS A 816 54.19 -13.05 -43.21
C LYS A 816 55.05 -13.97 -42.34
N ASP A 817 54.54 -14.43 -41.20
CA ASP A 817 55.22 -15.33 -40.27
C ASP A 817 54.24 -16.41 -39.77
N PRO A 818 54.21 -17.59 -40.41
CA PRO A 818 53.30 -18.67 -40.03
C PRO A 818 53.51 -19.19 -38.61
N GLN A 819 54.73 -19.06 -38.05
CA GLN A 819 55.02 -19.50 -36.69
C GLN A 819 54.46 -18.50 -35.67
N MET A 820 54.56 -17.20 -35.92
CA MET A 820 53.88 -16.20 -35.09
C MET A 820 52.36 -16.29 -35.24
N SER A 821 51.86 -16.57 -36.46
CA SER A 821 50.42 -16.65 -36.71
C SER A 821 49.70 -17.70 -35.85
N SER A 822 50.37 -18.78 -35.41
CA SER A 822 49.74 -19.79 -34.55
C SER A 822 49.44 -19.31 -33.12
N HIS A 823 49.99 -18.17 -32.70
CA HIS A 823 49.72 -17.57 -31.40
C HIS A 823 48.46 -16.71 -31.38
N PHE A 824 47.88 -16.37 -32.54
CA PHE A 824 46.69 -15.54 -32.66
C PHE A 824 45.44 -16.37 -32.89
N ILE A 825 44.44 -16.19 -32.03
CA ILE A 825 43.19 -16.95 -32.06
C ILE A 825 42.00 -15.98 -32.16
N PHE A 826 41.15 -16.22 -33.15
CA PHE A 826 39.97 -15.40 -33.44
C PHE A 826 38.71 -16.25 -33.37
N PRO A 827 38.13 -16.52 -32.18
CA PRO A 827 36.95 -17.38 -32.04
C PRO A 827 35.68 -16.83 -32.71
N GLY A 828 35.70 -15.58 -33.17
CA GLY A 828 34.55 -14.85 -33.67
C GLY A 828 33.62 -14.38 -32.54
N ARG A 829 32.37 -14.07 -32.87
CA ARG A 829 31.37 -13.71 -31.85
C ARG A 829 30.97 -14.95 -31.03
N ARG A 830 30.90 -14.77 -29.72
CA ARG A 830 30.31 -15.71 -28.75
C ARG A 830 29.25 -14.98 -27.94
N GLU A 831 28.20 -15.70 -27.53
CA GLU A 831 27.19 -15.16 -26.61
C GLU A 831 27.64 -15.27 -25.15
N ASP A 832 28.30 -16.38 -24.78
CA ASP A 832 28.95 -16.55 -23.48
C ASP A 832 30.40 -16.06 -23.55
N THR A 833 30.67 -14.95 -22.86
CA THR A 833 32.00 -14.32 -22.74
C THR A 833 32.65 -14.61 -21.38
N ASP A 834 31.91 -15.22 -20.43
CA ASP A 834 32.30 -15.28 -19.02
C ASP A 834 33.54 -16.16 -18.84
N MET A 835 33.59 -17.28 -19.56
CA MET A 835 34.73 -18.18 -19.60
C MET A 835 36.00 -17.50 -20.11
N PHE A 836 35.89 -16.62 -21.13
CA PHE A 836 37.04 -15.92 -21.70
C PHE A 836 37.64 -14.95 -20.69
N TYR A 837 36.80 -14.12 -20.06
CA TYR A 837 37.25 -13.18 -19.04
C TYR A 837 37.85 -13.87 -17.80
N ALA A 838 37.18 -14.92 -17.29
CA ALA A 838 37.65 -15.63 -16.10
C ALA A 838 38.89 -16.50 -16.37
N GLY A 839 39.03 -17.00 -17.60
CA GLY A 839 40.09 -17.92 -18.02
C GLY A 839 41.34 -17.28 -18.62
N ALA A 840 41.29 -16.00 -18.99
CA ALA A 840 42.44 -15.24 -19.48
C ALA A 840 43.36 -14.76 -18.34
N ASP A 841 44.55 -14.31 -18.71
CA ASP A 841 45.58 -13.87 -17.76
C ASP A 841 45.75 -12.35 -17.74
N VAL A 842 45.54 -11.66 -18.87
CA VAL A 842 45.49 -10.19 -18.93
C VAL A 842 44.55 -9.72 -20.05
N TYR A 843 43.90 -8.57 -19.85
CA TYR A 843 43.04 -7.92 -20.84
C TYR A 843 43.77 -6.77 -21.54
N ALA A 844 43.77 -6.78 -22.87
CA ALA A 844 44.36 -5.72 -23.70
C ALA A 844 43.27 -4.82 -24.29
N LEU A 845 43.18 -3.59 -23.78
CA LEU A 845 42.32 -2.54 -24.30
C LEU A 845 43.09 -1.67 -25.30
N THR A 846 43.14 -2.12 -26.55
CA THR A 846 43.89 -1.44 -27.62
C THR A 846 43.07 -0.39 -28.39
N SER A 847 41.91 -0.01 -27.85
CA SER A 847 41.06 1.03 -28.45
C SER A 847 41.82 2.34 -28.64
N ARG A 848 41.58 3.00 -29.77
CA ARG A 848 42.02 4.38 -30.00
C ARG A 848 41.06 5.39 -29.35
N GLU A 849 39.77 5.05 -29.34
CA GLU A 849 38.70 5.86 -28.79
C GLU A 849 37.59 4.98 -28.23
N ASP A 850 37.23 5.17 -26.97
CA ASP A 850 36.19 4.42 -26.26
C ASP A 850 35.51 5.29 -25.18
N PRO A 851 34.23 5.64 -25.34
CA PRO A 851 33.53 6.56 -24.43
C PRO A 851 33.43 6.00 -23.02
N PHE A 852 33.13 4.70 -22.89
CA PHE A 852 33.12 3.99 -21.61
C PHE A 852 33.07 2.46 -21.85
N PRO A 853 34.22 1.78 -22.00
CA PRO A 853 34.27 0.37 -22.42
C PRO A 853 33.65 -0.60 -21.40
N SER A 854 32.42 -1.06 -21.65
CA SER A 854 31.75 -2.09 -20.81
C SER A 854 32.55 -3.38 -20.73
N VAL A 855 33.23 -3.77 -21.82
CA VAL A 855 34.12 -4.95 -21.89
C VAL A 855 35.31 -4.87 -20.92
N MET A 856 35.74 -3.65 -20.57
CA MET A 856 36.78 -3.42 -19.58
C MET A 856 36.22 -3.63 -18.16
N LEU A 857 34.99 -3.19 -17.91
CA LEU A 857 34.30 -3.43 -16.64
C LEU A 857 34.06 -4.94 -16.44
N GLU A 858 33.65 -5.66 -17.50
CA GLU A 858 33.50 -7.13 -17.49
C GLU A 858 34.83 -7.85 -17.19
N ALA A 859 35.96 -7.34 -17.73
CA ALA A 859 37.29 -7.87 -17.41
C ALA A 859 37.66 -7.63 -15.93
N MET A 860 37.46 -6.42 -15.43
CA MET A 860 37.76 -6.07 -14.04
C MET A 860 36.87 -6.84 -13.06
N ASP A 861 35.58 -7.05 -13.37
CA ASP A 861 34.64 -7.89 -12.61
C ASP A 861 35.16 -9.33 -12.46
N ALA A 862 35.70 -9.89 -13.56
CA ALA A 862 36.34 -11.20 -13.58
C ALA A 862 37.73 -11.23 -12.90
N SER A 863 38.17 -10.11 -12.32
CA SER A 863 39.47 -9.92 -11.69
C SER A 863 40.64 -10.12 -12.69
N LEU A 864 40.42 -9.70 -13.93
CA LEU A 864 41.42 -9.71 -15.01
C LEU A 864 42.15 -8.34 -15.05
N PRO A 865 43.48 -8.28 -14.89
CA PRO A 865 44.21 -7.02 -15.01
C PRO A 865 44.07 -6.43 -16.42
N VAL A 866 44.01 -5.11 -16.51
CA VAL A 866 43.77 -4.38 -17.76
C VAL A 866 44.99 -3.54 -18.14
N VAL A 867 45.40 -3.62 -19.40
CA VAL A 867 46.38 -2.70 -20.02
C VAL A 867 45.68 -1.89 -21.11
N GLY A 868 45.90 -0.58 -21.13
CA GLY A 868 45.31 0.34 -22.11
C GLY A 868 46.28 1.42 -22.56
N PHE A 869 45.92 2.14 -23.63
CA PHE A 869 46.67 3.32 -24.09
C PHE A 869 46.20 4.59 -23.35
N GLU A 870 47.11 5.54 -23.13
CA GLU A 870 46.74 6.89 -22.73
C GLU A 870 45.81 7.54 -23.78
N GLY A 871 44.81 8.29 -23.32
CA GLY A 871 43.89 9.01 -24.20
C GLY A 871 42.73 8.17 -24.78
N ILE A 872 42.60 6.88 -24.41
CA ILE A 872 41.51 6.01 -24.88
C ILE A 872 40.09 6.56 -24.64
N GLY A 873 39.86 7.39 -23.62
CA GLY A 873 38.54 7.93 -23.28
C GLY A 873 38.12 7.71 -21.83
N GLY A 874 36.83 7.41 -21.61
CA GLY A 874 36.14 7.65 -20.34
C GLY A 874 36.46 6.72 -19.16
N CYS A 875 37.42 5.81 -19.28
CA CYS A 875 37.79 4.90 -18.19
C CYS A 875 39.15 5.22 -17.54
N THR A 876 39.81 6.31 -17.94
CA THR A 876 41.14 6.71 -17.47
C THR A 876 41.25 6.79 -15.94
N GLU A 877 40.19 7.24 -15.25
CA GLU A 877 40.15 7.37 -13.79
C GLU A 877 40.31 6.02 -13.05
N LEU A 878 39.88 4.90 -13.65
CA LEU A 878 40.00 3.57 -13.02
C LEU A 878 41.45 3.08 -12.99
N PHE A 879 42.26 3.47 -13.98
CA PHE A 879 43.68 3.15 -14.00
C PHE A 879 44.45 3.87 -12.89
N ALA A 880 44.05 5.10 -12.54
CA ALA A 880 44.65 5.85 -11.43
C ALA A 880 44.41 5.19 -10.05
N LEU A 881 43.40 4.31 -9.95
CA LEU A 881 43.10 3.55 -8.73
C LEU A 881 43.88 2.22 -8.65
N GLY A 882 44.75 1.92 -9.62
CA GLY A 882 45.54 0.68 -9.64
C GLY A 882 44.82 -0.53 -10.23
N CYS A 883 43.69 -0.33 -10.92
CA CYS A 883 42.93 -1.41 -11.57
C CYS A 883 43.58 -1.94 -12.86
N GLY A 884 44.61 -1.25 -13.34
CA GLY A 884 45.22 -1.46 -14.65
C GLY A 884 46.47 -0.61 -14.83
N LYS A 885 47.13 -0.72 -15.99
CA LYS A 885 48.22 0.18 -16.40
C LYS A 885 47.89 0.87 -17.72
N LEU A 886 48.21 2.15 -17.80
CA LEU A 886 48.20 2.91 -19.05
C LEU A 886 49.64 3.04 -19.57
N VAL A 887 49.77 2.99 -20.89
CA VAL A 887 51.03 3.22 -21.60
C VAL A 887 50.88 4.36 -22.60
N PRO A 888 51.96 5.03 -23.01
CA PRO A 888 51.90 6.11 -24.00
C PRO A 888 51.08 5.72 -25.23
N ALA A 889 50.26 6.65 -25.72
CA ALA A 889 49.30 6.39 -26.79
C ALA A 889 49.97 5.74 -28.01
N PHE A 890 49.45 4.57 -28.41
CA PHE A 890 49.87 3.80 -29.58
C PHE A 890 51.32 3.29 -29.56
N ASP A 891 52.02 3.32 -28.42
CA ASP A 891 53.33 2.68 -28.27
C ASP A 891 53.18 1.18 -28.02
N VAL A 892 53.21 0.40 -29.10
CA VAL A 892 53.07 -1.06 -29.06
C VAL A 892 54.20 -1.76 -28.32
N ASN A 893 55.40 -1.17 -28.25
CA ASN A 893 56.53 -1.77 -27.54
C ASN A 893 56.37 -1.58 -26.03
N ALA A 894 55.97 -0.39 -25.59
CA ALA A 894 55.63 -0.14 -24.19
C ALA A 894 54.44 -1.01 -23.76
N PHE A 895 53.42 -1.14 -24.62
CA PHE A 895 52.26 -1.99 -24.36
C PHE A 895 52.69 -3.46 -24.16
N ALA A 896 53.52 -3.99 -25.06
CA ALA A 896 54.03 -5.36 -24.94
C ALA A 896 54.88 -5.57 -23.67
N SER A 897 55.75 -4.62 -23.32
CA SER A 897 56.56 -4.71 -22.09
C SER A 897 55.71 -4.74 -20.81
N VAL A 898 54.59 -4.02 -20.78
CA VAL A 898 53.68 -4.03 -19.62
C VAL A 898 52.85 -5.33 -19.57
N LEU A 899 52.44 -5.86 -20.73
CA LEU A 899 51.82 -7.19 -20.78
C LEU A 899 52.78 -8.26 -20.27
N GLU A 900 54.04 -8.24 -20.71
CA GLU A 900 55.10 -9.14 -20.25
C GLU A 900 55.29 -9.06 -18.73
N GLU A 901 55.44 -7.87 -18.17
CA GLU A 901 55.56 -7.66 -16.72
C GLU A 901 54.38 -8.26 -15.94
N ILE A 902 53.14 -8.05 -16.39
CA ILE A 902 51.94 -8.59 -15.73
C ILE A 902 51.86 -10.11 -15.86
N LEU A 903 52.28 -10.66 -16.99
CA LEU A 903 52.26 -12.10 -17.24
C LEU A 903 53.33 -12.84 -16.43
N GLU A 904 54.48 -12.21 -16.15
CA GLU A 904 55.57 -12.77 -15.34
C GLU A 904 55.37 -12.54 -13.83
N ASP A 905 54.83 -11.39 -13.41
CA ASP A 905 54.58 -11.05 -12.00
C ASP A 905 53.13 -11.36 -11.60
N HIS A 906 52.92 -12.59 -11.11
CA HIS A 906 51.62 -13.05 -10.62
C HIS A 906 51.09 -12.24 -9.44
N ASP A 907 51.95 -11.69 -8.57
CA ASP A 907 51.51 -10.89 -7.42
C ASP A 907 51.02 -9.51 -7.87
N LEU A 908 51.67 -8.91 -8.87
CA LEU A 908 51.17 -7.70 -9.53
C LEU A 908 49.82 -7.95 -10.20
N ALA A 909 49.71 -9.01 -11.02
CA ALA A 909 48.48 -9.37 -11.73
C ALA A 909 47.30 -9.58 -10.76
N ASN A 910 47.53 -10.33 -9.68
CA ASN A 910 46.52 -10.60 -8.66
C ASN A 910 46.09 -9.33 -7.93
N ARG A 911 47.03 -8.47 -7.51
CA ARG A 911 46.68 -7.19 -6.86
C ARG A 911 45.86 -6.30 -7.78
N MET A 912 46.27 -6.14 -9.03
CA MET A 912 45.55 -5.31 -10.02
C MET A 912 44.15 -5.87 -10.29
N GLY A 913 44.03 -7.18 -10.51
CA GLY A 913 42.75 -7.85 -10.73
C GLY A 913 41.80 -7.73 -9.53
N GLN A 914 42.30 -7.91 -8.29
CA GLN A 914 41.48 -7.75 -7.07
C GLN A 914 41.04 -6.30 -6.85
N THR A 915 41.93 -5.35 -7.13
CA THR A 915 41.62 -3.92 -7.05
C THR A 915 40.54 -3.55 -8.05
N GLY A 916 40.69 -3.97 -9.31
CA GLY A 916 39.69 -3.78 -10.37
C GLY A 916 38.33 -4.33 -9.97
N GLN A 917 38.27 -5.60 -9.54
CA GLN A 917 37.02 -6.23 -9.11
C GLN A 917 36.35 -5.48 -7.96
N THR A 918 37.12 -5.07 -6.96
CA THR A 918 36.60 -4.30 -5.82
C THR A 918 35.98 -2.98 -6.30
N GLN A 919 36.66 -2.24 -7.18
CA GLN A 919 36.12 -0.99 -7.72
C GLN A 919 34.83 -1.21 -8.54
N ILE A 920 34.73 -2.31 -9.30
CA ILE A 920 33.51 -2.65 -10.03
C ILE A 920 32.33 -2.88 -9.09
N HIS A 921 32.51 -3.75 -8.09
CA HIS A 921 31.46 -4.07 -7.13
C HIS A 921 31.02 -2.87 -6.29
N GLU A 922 31.94 -1.95 -5.96
CA GLU A 922 31.62 -0.79 -5.11
C GLU A 922 30.99 0.37 -5.87
N ARG A 923 31.33 0.58 -7.14
CA ARG A 923 30.99 1.83 -7.86
C ARG A 923 30.08 1.66 -9.07
N PHE A 924 30.00 0.46 -9.64
CA PHE A 924 29.37 0.22 -10.94
C PHE A 924 28.15 -0.69 -10.86
N SER A 925 27.41 -0.65 -9.75
CA SER A 925 26.08 -1.27 -9.67
C SER A 925 25.16 -0.73 -10.78
N PHE A 926 24.65 -1.64 -11.61
CA PHE A 926 23.68 -1.31 -12.65
C PHE A 926 22.33 -0.90 -12.07
N ARG A 927 21.94 -1.51 -10.96
CA ARG A 927 20.71 -1.17 -10.27
C ARG A 927 20.75 0.25 -9.71
N ASN A 928 21.83 0.62 -9.03
CA ASN A 928 22.02 1.98 -8.52
C ASN A 928 22.02 3.01 -9.66
N TYR A 929 22.66 2.67 -10.79
CA TYR A 929 22.63 3.50 -11.99
C TYR A 929 21.19 3.80 -12.44
N LEU A 930 20.28 2.80 -12.44
CA LEU A 930 18.88 3.03 -12.82
C LEU A 930 18.09 3.86 -11.81
N PHE A 931 18.32 3.68 -10.50
CA PHE A 931 17.74 4.56 -9.48
C PHE A 931 18.14 6.02 -9.71
N ASP A 932 19.41 6.26 -10.04
CA ASP A 932 19.90 7.60 -10.34
C ASP A 932 19.24 8.16 -11.60
N LEU A 933 19.11 7.37 -12.67
CA LEU A 933 18.39 7.79 -13.89
C LEU A 933 16.92 8.16 -13.61
N LEU A 934 16.22 7.33 -12.83
CA LEU A 934 14.82 7.59 -12.44
C LEU A 934 14.70 8.86 -11.57
N LYS A 935 15.66 9.10 -10.67
CA LYS A 935 15.75 10.34 -9.89
C LYS A 935 15.97 11.56 -10.78
N LEU A 936 16.81 11.46 -11.82
CA LEU A 936 17.01 12.53 -12.81
C LEU A 936 15.73 12.82 -13.62
N LEU A 937 14.92 11.79 -13.87
CA LEU A 937 13.57 11.90 -14.43
C LEU A 937 12.53 12.42 -13.42
N LYS A 938 12.94 12.76 -12.19
CA LYS A 938 12.05 13.18 -11.09
C LYS A 938 10.94 12.16 -10.79
N TYR A 939 11.20 10.89 -11.06
CA TYR A 939 10.29 9.82 -10.70
C TYR A 939 10.33 9.63 -9.17
N PRO A 940 9.18 9.59 -8.47
CA PRO A 940 9.12 9.59 -7.01
C PRO A 940 9.43 8.20 -6.43
N LEU A 941 10.70 7.79 -6.55
CA LEU A 941 11.19 6.52 -6.02
C LEU A 941 12.21 6.78 -4.91
N GLN A 942 11.93 6.24 -3.73
CA GLN A 942 12.80 6.34 -2.57
C GLN A 942 13.92 5.28 -2.66
N ARG A 943 15.15 5.66 -2.27
CA ARG A 943 16.29 4.74 -2.22
C ARG A 943 16.40 4.13 -0.83
N VAL A 944 16.11 2.82 -0.71
CA VAL A 944 16.10 2.10 0.56
C VAL A 944 17.28 1.13 0.63
N SER A 945 18.22 1.39 1.53
CA SER A 945 19.30 0.45 1.87
C SER A 945 18.81 -0.52 2.93
N VAL A 946 18.97 -1.81 2.69
CA VAL A 946 18.63 -2.85 3.66
C VAL A 946 19.90 -3.30 4.36
N VAL A 947 19.90 -3.27 5.69
CA VAL A 947 21.04 -3.66 6.53
C VAL A 947 20.64 -4.90 7.34
N VAL A 948 21.34 -6.01 7.13
CA VAL A 948 21.13 -7.27 7.85
C VAL A 948 22.31 -7.51 8.80
N PRO A 949 22.19 -7.14 10.09
CA PRO A 949 23.15 -7.54 11.10
C PRO A 949 23.01 -9.04 11.39
N ASN A 950 24.14 -9.73 11.50
CA ASN A 950 24.21 -11.18 11.70
C ASN A 950 25.26 -11.53 12.75
N TYR A 951 24.87 -12.36 13.72
CA TYR A 951 25.78 -13.02 14.65
C TYR A 951 25.21 -14.39 15.04
N ASN A 952 25.81 -15.47 14.53
CA ASN A 952 25.41 -16.85 14.76
C ASN A 952 23.96 -17.21 14.33
N TYR A 953 23.50 -16.66 13.20
CA TYR A 953 22.15 -16.91 12.65
C TYR A 953 22.15 -17.63 11.29
N ALA A 954 23.15 -18.47 11.01
CA ALA A 954 23.30 -19.18 9.72
C ALA A 954 22.00 -19.85 9.24
N ARG A 955 21.22 -20.42 10.17
CA ARG A 955 19.96 -21.12 9.89
C ARG A 955 18.84 -20.22 9.35
N PHE A 956 18.81 -18.93 9.69
CA PHE A 956 17.71 -18.04 9.33
C PHE A 956 18.01 -17.15 8.12
N LEU A 957 19.29 -16.96 7.79
CA LEU A 957 19.72 -16.07 6.72
C LEU A 957 19.05 -16.37 5.36
N VAL A 958 18.89 -17.64 5.00
CA VAL A 958 18.29 -18.02 3.70
C VAL A 958 16.84 -17.51 3.60
N ASP A 959 16.04 -17.71 4.65
CA ASP A 959 14.66 -17.25 4.66
C ASP A 959 14.56 -15.73 4.76
N ARG A 960 15.44 -15.10 5.57
CA ARG A 960 15.51 -13.64 5.68
C ARG A 960 15.77 -13.00 4.34
N ILE A 961 16.85 -13.38 3.65
CA ILE A 961 17.21 -12.81 2.35
C ILE A 961 16.14 -13.09 1.31
N ARG A 962 15.53 -14.29 1.31
CA ARG A 962 14.41 -14.62 0.43
C ARG A 962 13.21 -13.67 0.61
N THR A 963 12.87 -13.28 1.85
CA THR A 963 11.76 -12.33 2.09
C THR A 963 12.09 -10.90 1.69
N ILE A 964 13.37 -10.51 1.81
CA ILE A 964 13.90 -9.23 1.31
C ILE A 964 13.83 -9.19 -0.23
N GLU A 965 14.32 -10.22 -0.93
CA GLU A 965 14.28 -10.28 -2.41
C GLU A 965 12.86 -10.27 -2.99
N LYS A 966 11.87 -10.74 -2.22
CA LYS A 966 10.46 -10.77 -2.63
C LYS A 966 9.71 -9.46 -2.41
N GLN A 967 10.35 -8.42 -1.89
CA GLN A 967 9.70 -7.13 -1.71
C GLN A 967 9.18 -6.59 -3.05
N ILE A 968 7.92 -6.15 -3.06
CA ILE A 968 7.26 -5.55 -4.23
C ILE A 968 7.91 -4.19 -4.55
N PHE A 969 8.35 -3.48 -3.51
CA PHE A 969 9.11 -2.26 -3.67
C PHE A 969 10.57 -2.59 -4.05
N PRO A 970 11.14 -1.96 -5.08
CA PRO A 970 12.51 -2.25 -5.49
C PRO A 970 13.51 -1.82 -4.41
N ILE A 971 14.33 -2.77 -3.96
CA ILE A 971 15.42 -2.49 -3.01
C ILE A 971 16.56 -1.75 -3.73
N TYR A 972 17.16 -0.77 -3.08
CA TYR A 972 18.30 -0.03 -3.64
C TYR A 972 19.59 -0.85 -3.51
N GLU A 973 19.92 -1.27 -2.28
CA GLU A 973 21.08 -2.11 -1.98
C GLU A 973 20.84 -2.97 -0.74
N LEU A 974 21.62 -4.04 -0.59
CA LEU A 974 21.58 -4.95 0.56
C LEU A 974 22.97 -5.08 1.17
N ILE A 975 23.08 -4.82 2.47
CA ILE A 975 24.32 -4.87 3.24
C ILE A 975 24.16 -5.94 4.31
N ILE A 976 25.03 -6.94 4.32
CA ILE A 976 25.06 -8.00 5.34
C ILE A 976 26.31 -7.81 6.19
N LEU A 977 26.12 -7.65 7.51
CA LEU A 977 27.20 -7.47 8.48
C LEU A 977 27.33 -8.73 9.34
N ASP A 978 28.46 -9.42 9.27
CA ASP A 978 28.76 -10.56 10.15
C ASP A 978 29.66 -10.12 11.31
N ASP A 979 29.14 -10.17 12.54
CA ASP A 979 29.85 -9.73 13.74
C ASP A 979 30.79 -10.79 14.32
N CYS A 980 31.64 -11.36 13.46
CA CYS A 980 32.56 -12.45 13.79
C CYS A 980 31.81 -13.71 14.26
N SER A 981 30.85 -14.20 13.46
CA SER A 981 30.12 -15.44 13.79
C SER A 981 31.05 -16.64 13.85
N THR A 982 30.73 -17.55 14.77
CA THR A 982 31.43 -18.82 15.02
C THR A 982 30.72 -20.02 14.39
N ASP A 983 29.51 -19.84 13.86
CA ASP A 983 28.77 -20.82 13.06
C ASP A 983 29.08 -20.71 11.55
N ASP A 984 28.32 -21.42 10.72
CA ASP A 984 28.49 -21.47 9.27
C ASP A 984 27.98 -20.20 8.54
N SER A 985 27.65 -19.11 9.25
CA SER A 985 27.05 -17.90 8.66
C SER A 985 27.84 -17.35 7.48
N ALA A 986 29.17 -17.24 7.62
CA ALA A 986 30.02 -16.69 6.58
C ALA A 986 30.02 -17.54 5.30
N GLN A 987 29.84 -18.86 5.40
CA GLN A 987 29.70 -19.73 4.24
C GLN A 987 28.32 -19.55 3.59
N VAL A 988 27.24 -19.57 4.40
CA VAL A 988 25.87 -19.38 3.92
C VAL A 988 25.72 -18.04 3.20
N ILE A 989 26.29 -16.96 3.74
CA ILE A 989 26.25 -15.63 3.10
C ILE A 989 26.96 -15.65 1.74
N LYS A 990 28.11 -16.32 1.63
CA LYS A 990 28.82 -16.46 0.34
C LYS A 990 27.97 -17.21 -0.70
N GLU A 991 27.27 -18.26 -0.29
CA GLU A 991 26.36 -19.01 -1.16
C GLU A 991 25.14 -18.17 -1.59
N ILE A 992 24.61 -17.35 -0.68
CA ILE A 992 23.51 -16.41 -0.98
C ILE A 992 23.97 -15.38 -2.02
N ILE A 993 25.14 -14.76 -1.85
CA ILE A 993 25.68 -13.75 -2.78
C ILE A 993 25.81 -14.31 -4.20
N GLN A 994 26.18 -15.58 -4.33
CA GLN A 994 26.35 -16.23 -5.64
C GLN A 994 25.01 -16.45 -6.37
N ASN A 995 23.91 -16.57 -5.64
CA ASN A 995 22.60 -16.90 -6.19
C ASN A 995 21.62 -15.73 -6.17
N SER A 996 21.98 -14.62 -5.53
CA SER A 996 21.12 -13.44 -5.39
C SER A 996 21.12 -12.59 -6.65
N ALA A 997 19.96 -12.05 -6.98
CA ALA A 997 19.82 -11.02 -8.01
C ALA A 997 20.19 -9.61 -7.51
N LEU A 998 20.31 -9.42 -6.18
CA LEU A 998 20.65 -8.14 -5.58
C LEU A 998 22.16 -7.92 -5.51
N ASP A 999 22.56 -6.65 -5.54
CA ASP A 999 23.91 -6.24 -5.20
C ASP A 999 24.08 -6.32 -3.68
N ILE A 1000 24.66 -7.43 -3.20
CA ILE A 1000 24.90 -7.69 -1.78
C ILE A 1000 26.32 -7.27 -1.40
N LYS A 1001 26.43 -6.34 -0.46
CA LYS A 1001 27.68 -5.97 0.19
C LYS A 1001 27.84 -6.78 1.48
N PHE A 1002 28.83 -7.66 1.52
CA PHE A 1002 29.14 -8.46 2.71
C PHE A 1002 30.35 -7.88 3.44
N VAL A 1003 30.20 -7.62 4.74
CA VAL A 1003 31.28 -7.15 5.60
C VAL A 1003 31.34 -8.04 6.84
N ARG A 1004 32.48 -8.70 7.03
CA ARG A 1004 32.77 -9.49 8.22
C ARG A 1004 33.68 -8.70 9.17
N ASN A 1005 33.40 -8.75 10.46
CA ASN A 1005 34.27 -8.17 11.49
C ASN A 1005 35.36 -9.17 11.88
N ASP A 1006 36.57 -8.66 12.12
CA ASP A 1006 37.69 -9.48 12.63
C ASP A 1006 37.48 -9.87 14.09
N THR A 1007 36.81 -9.01 14.86
CA THR A 1007 36.48 -9.21 16.27
C THR A 1007 35.01 -8.93 16.51
N ASN A 1008 34.36 -9.69 17.38
CA ASN A 1008 32.99 -9.42 17.79
C ASN A 1008 32.90 -8.04 18.45
N SER A 1009 31.93 -7.23 18.02
CA SER A 1009 31.79 -5.84 18.46
C SER A 1009 31.21 -5.71 19.87
N GLY A 1010 30.60 -6.77 20.39
CA GLY A 1010 29.95 -6.80 21.70
C GLY A 1010 28.68 -5.95 21.80
N SER A 1011 28.21 -5.33 20.71
CA SER A 1011 27.06 -4.43 20.72
C SER A 1011 26.33 -4.41 19.37
N VAL A 1012 25.03 -4.69 19.40
CA VAL A 1012 24.16 -4.61 18.21
C VAL A 1012 24.14 -3.20 17.61
N PHE A 1013 24.18 -2.15 18.44
CA PHE A 1013 24.19 -0.76 17.98
C PHE A 1013 25.49 -0.37 17.25
N ALA A 1014 26.61 -1.02 17.57
CA ALA A 1014 27.84 -0.86 16.79
C ALA A 1014 27.67 -1.42 15.36
N GLN A 1015 26.93 -2.53 15.20
CA GLN A 1015 26.56 -3.05 13.89
C GLN A 1015 25.56 -2.14 13.17
N TRP A 1016 24.55 -1.61 13.87
CA TRP A 1016 23.62 -0.65 13.28
C TRP A 1016 24.35 0.59 12.76
N GLN A 1017 25.24 1.18 13.57
CA GLN A 1017 26.05 2.33 13.17
C GLN A 1017 26.89 2.02 11.94
N LYS A 1018 27.63 0.91 11.96
CA LYS A 1018 28.47 0.49 10.82
C LYS A 1018 27.63 0.28 9.55
N GLY A 1019 26.45 -0.33 9.67
CA GLY A 1019 25.55 -0.57 8.56
C GLY A 1019 24.98 0.72 7.97
N VAL A 1020 24.54 1.64 8.82
CA VAL A 1020 24.00 2.95 8.42
C VAL A 1020 25.07 3.84 7.79
N GLU A 1021 26.33 3.74 8.26
CA GLU A 1021 27.48 4.45 7.67
C GLU A 1021 27.88 3.88 6.30
N LEU A 1022 27.72 2.57 6.10
CA LEU A 1022 27.95 1.92 4.80
C LEU A 1022 26.80 2.13 3.81
N ALA A 1023 25.59 2.39 4.31
CA ALA A 1023 24.40 2.64 3.50
C ALA A 1023 24.49 3.97 2.73
N THR A 1024 24.09 3.94 1.47
CA THR A 1024 24.10 5.07 0.53
C THR A 1024 22.70 5.53 0.10
N GLY A 1025 21.66 4.79 0.47
CA GLY A 1025 20.25 5.15 0.28
C GLY A 1025 19.81 6.33 1.13
N ASP A 1026 18.66 6.91 0.80
CA ASP A 1026 18.07 8.02 1.57
C ASP A 1026 17.40 7.49 2.86
N LEU A 1027 16.91 6.25 2.79
CA LEU A 1027 16.26 5.53 3.87
C LEU A 1027 17.02 4.23 4.19
N VAL A 1028 16.97 3.79 5.44
CA VAL A 1028 17.57 2.53 5.89
C VAL A 1028 16.52 1.66 6.56
N TRP A 1029 16.48 0.39 6.17
CA TRP A 1029 15.77 -0.67 6.87
C TRP A 1029 16.78 -1.56 7.58
N ILE A 1030 16.70 -1.63 8.91
CA ILE A 1030 17.48 -2.59 9.70
C ILE A 1030 16.65 -3.86 9.82
N ALA A 1031 17.20 -4.94 9.31
CA ALA A 1031 16.52 -6.17 8.98
C ALA A 1031 17.22 -7.32 9.73
N GLU A 1032 16.85 -7.55 10.99
CA GLU A 1032 17.50 -8.58 11.83
C GLU A 1032 17.47 -9.96 11.16
N ALA A 1033 18.56 -10.72 11.29
CA ALA A 1033 18.80 -11.93 10.50
C ALA A 1033 17.81 -13.08 10.73
N ASP A 1034 17.12 -13.09 11.87
CA ASP A 1034 16.18 -14.13 12.30
C ASP A 1034 14.71 -13.82 11.98
N ASP A 1035 14.38 -12.55 11.71
CA ASP A 1035 13.03 -12.08 11.39
C ASP A 1035 12.63 -12.32 9.93
N LEU A 1036 11.34 -12.25 9.62
CA LEU A 1036 10.81 -12.37 8.25
C LEU A 1036 9.94 -11.16 7.88
N SER A 1037 9.62 -11.04 6.59
CA SER A 1037 8.76 -9.96 6.09
C SER A 1037 7.83 -10.45 4.98
N GLU A 1038 6.65 -9.87 4.89
CA GLU A 1038 5.73 -10.08 3.78
C GLU A 1038 6.18 -9.24 2.56
N PRO A 1039 5.87 -9.65 1.31
CA PRO A 1039 6.27 -8.94 0.09
C PRO A 1039 5.89 -7.45 0.04
N ASN A 1040 4.84 -7.03 0.75
CA ASN A 1040 4.33 -5.66 0.76
C ASN A 1040 4.91 -4.79 1.88
N PHE A 1041 5.78 -5.31 2.75
CA PHE A 1041 6.31 -4.58 3.91
C PHE A 1041 6.84 -3.19 3.55
N LEU A 1042 7.81 -3.10 2.63
CA LEU A 1042 8.39 -1.82 2.22
C LEU A 1042 7.34 -0.91 1.58
N SER A 1043 6.44 -1.46 0.74
CA SER A 1043 5.40 -0.66 0.08
C SER A 1043 4.36 -0.05 1.03
N ASP A 1044 4.20 -0.63 2.22
CA ASP A 1044 3.29 -0.12 3.25
C ASP A 1044 4.00 0.90 4.15
N VAL A 1045 5.18 0.56 4.67
CA VAL A 1045 5.94 1.44 5.58
C VAL A 1045 6.43 2.71 4.88
N LEU A 1046 6.85 2.62 3.62
CA LEU A 1046 7.44 3.76 2.92
C LEU A 1046 6.46 4.92 2.64
N ARG A 1047 5.15 4.65 2.71
CA ARG A 1047 4.11 5.70 2.57
C ARG A 1047 4.22 6.76 3.67
N GLY A 1048 4.75 6.40 4.84
CA GLY A 1048 4.98 7.35 5.93
C GLY A 1048 5.92 8.49 5.53
N PHE A 1049 6.87 8.24 4.63
CA PHE A 1049 7.87 9.22 4.19
C PHE A 1049 7.39 10.17 3.08
N ASP A 1050 6.15 10.01 2.59
CA ASP A 1050 5.50 11.04 1.79
C ASP A 1050 5.36 12.35 2.58
N ASN A 1051 5.31 12.25 3.92
CA ASN A 1051 5.51 13.38 4.81
C ASN A 1051 7.02 13.61 5.04
N PRO A 1052 7.57 14.78 4.64
CA PRO A 1052 9.00 15.07 4.82
C PRO A 1052 9.44 15.10 6.29
N ASP A 1053 8.53 15.42 7.22
CA ASP A 1053 8.84 15.53 8.65
C ASP A 1053 8.97 14.19 9.37
N VAL A 1054 8.55 13.08 8.74
CA VAL A 1054 8.64 11.73 9.33
C VAL A 1054 10.08 11.24 9.27
N VAL A 1055 10.65 10.87 10.41
CA VAL A 1055 12.03 10.37 10.55
C VAL A 1055 12.12 8.86 10.75
N LEU A 1056 11.09 8.23 11.33
CA LEU A 1056 10.91 6.79 11.30
C LEU A 1056 9.46 6.40 10.97
N SER A 1057 9.30 5.33 10.20
CA SER A 1057 8.00 4.74 9.94
C SER A 1057 8.05 3.25 10.23
N TYR A 1058 6.99 2.70 10.82
CA TYR A 1058 6.93 1.29 11.18
C TYR A 1058 5.55 0.69 10.96
N CYS A 1059 5.49 -0.63 10.96
CA CYS A 1059 4.23 -1.37 10.94
C CYS A 1059 4.05 -2.28 12.16
N GLU A 1060 2.87 -2.85 12.28
CA GLU A 1060 2.61 -3.93 13.24
C GLU A 1060 3.41 -5.20 12.86
N SER A 1061 3.60 -6.12 13.81
CA SER A 1061 4.35 -7.36 13.61
C SER A 1061 3.57 -8.61 14.05
N LYS A 1062 3.62 -9.68 13.24
CA LYS A 1062 3.24 -11.02 13.69
C LYS A 1062 4.34 -11.58 14.57
N GLN A 1063 3.97 -12.37 15.57
CA GLN A 1063 4.90 -13.14 16.38
C GLN A 1063 5.04 -14.53 15.77
N ILE A 1064 6.27 -14.98 15.52
CA ILE A 1064 6.55 -16.32 15.02
C ILE A 1064 7.44 -17.11 15.98
N SER A 1065 7.25 -18.42 16.00
CA SER A 1065 8.08 -19.36 16.75
C SER A 1065 9.46 -19.53 16.12
N PHE A 1066 10.34 -20.27 16.80
CA PHE A 1066 11.64 -20.67 16.28
C PHE A 1066 11.57 -21.37 14.90
N ASP A 1067 10.56 -22.20 14.65
CA ASP A 1067 10.33 -22.87 13.35
C ASP A 1067 9.52 -22.03 12.33
N GLY A 1068 9.20 -20.77 12.66
CA GLY A 1068 8.53 -19.85 11.75
C GLY A 1068 7.00 -19.97 11.70
N LYS A 1069 6.38 -20.70 12.63
CA LYS A 1069 4.92 -20.74 12.77
C LYS A 1069 4.41 -19.48 13.45
N VAL A 1070 3.31 -18.93 12.98
CA VAL A 1070 2.66 -17.77 13.60
C VAL A 1070 2.11 -18.17 14.98
N LEU A 1071 2.59 -17.47 16.01
CA LEU A 1071 2.14 -17.58 17.40
C LEU A 1071 1.03 -16.56 17.70
N CYS A 1072 1.16 -15.35 17.16
CA CYS A 1072 0.19 -14.26 17.30
C CYS A 1072 0.26 -13.36 16.06
N ASP A 1073 -0.86 -12.77 15.66
CA ASP A 1073 -0.93 -11.94 14.44
C ASP A 1073 -0.52 -10.47 14.66
N ASN A 1074 -0.35 -10.00 15.90
CA ASN A 1074 -0.01 -8.62 16.24
C ASN A 1074 0.56 -8.46 17.68
N TYR A 1075 0.93 -7.23 18.04
CA TYR A 1075 1.30 -6.81 19.39
C TYR A 1075 0.22 -5.95 20.09
N LEU A 1076 -1.05 -6.02 19.69
CA LEU A 1076 -2.09 -5.14 20.25
C LEU A 1076 -2.28 -5.31 21.76
N ASP A 1077 -2.19 -6.55 22.27
CA ASP A 1077 -2.29 -6.82 23.71
C ASP A 1077 -1.13 -6.18 24.51
N TYR A 1078 0.05 -6.06 23.90
CA TYR A 1078 1.24 -5.49 24.55
C TYR A 1078 1.14 -3.97 24.78
N VAL A 1079 0.38 -3.26 23.92
CA VAL A 1079 0.18 -1.80 23.97
C VAL A 1079 -1.20 -1.39 24.50
N ALA A 1080 -2.05 -2.36 24.85
CA ALA A 1080 -3.45 -2.15 25.24
C ALA A 1080 -3.64 -1.30 26.52
N ASP A 1081 -2.63 -1.28 27.39
CA ASP A 1081 -2.58 -0.46 28.61
C ASP A 1081 -2.34 1.03 28.32
N ILE A 1082 -1.73 1.36 27.18
CA ILE A 1082 -1.58 2.74 26.70
C ILE A 1082 -2.83 3.16 25.92
N SER A 1083 -3.22 2.36 24.92
CA SER A 1083 -4.43 2.62 24.13
C SER A 1083 -4.87 1.38 23.37
N ARG A 1084 -6.16 1.04 23.47
CA ARG A 1084 -6.78 -0.05 22.69
C ARG A 1084 -7.14 0.34 21.26
N GLU A 1085 -7.13 1.62 20.92
CA GLU A 1085 -7.59 2.12 19.61
C GLU A 1085 -6.46 2.69 18.74
N ARG A 1086 -5.37 3.19 19.36
CA ARG A 1086 -4.30 3.92 18.65
C ARG A 1086 -3.63 3.08 17.56
N TRP A 1087 -3.37 1.81 17.84
CA TRP A 1087 -2.70 0.88 16.90
C TRP A 1087 -3.68 0.12 15.97
N LEU A 1088 -4.96 0.47 15.96
CA LEU A 1088 -5.96 -0.11 15.02
C LEU A 1088 -6.12 0.70 13.73
N ARG A 1089 -5.30 1.74 13.53
CA ARG A 1089 -5.34 2.57 12.32
C ARG A 1089 -4.00 3.18 12.00
N SER A 1090 -3.72 3.41 10.71
CA SER A 1090 -2.57 4.24 10.32
C SER A 1090 -2.66 5.63 10.93
N TYR A 1091 -1.54 6.14 11.41
CA TYR A 1091 -1.44 7.52 11.92
C TYR A 1091 -0.05 8.11 11.70
N VAL A 1092 0.02 9.44 11.75
CA VAL A 1092 1.27 10.20 11.82
C VAL A 1092 1.22 11.02 13.10
N SER A 1093 2.28 10.94 13.90
CA SER A 1093 2.42 11.70 15.15
C SER A 1093 3.67 12.56 15.06
N ASP A 1094 3.61 13.76 15.61
CA ASP A 1094 4.86 14.46 15.93
C ASP A 1094 5.64 13.68 17.01
N GLY A 1095 6.95 13.88 17.01
CA GLY A 1095 7.85 13.14 17.88
C GLY A 1095 7.62 13.41 19.38
N PRO A 1096 7.57 14.67 19.85
CA PRO A 1096 7.34 14.97 21.25
C PRO A 1096 6.04 14.37 21.82
N ASN A 1097 4.93 14.38 21.07
CA ASN A 1097 3.68 13.76 21.51
C ASN A 1097 3.77 12.23 21.46
N GLN A 1098 4.44 11.64 20.46
CA GLN A 1098 4.67 10.19 20.44
C GLN A 1098 5.52 9.74 21.64
N ILE A 1099 6.50 10.55 22.04
CA ILE A 1099 7.32 10.31 23.22
C ILE A 1099 6.46 10.40 24.48
N ALA A 1100 5.74 11.50 24.65
CA ALA A 1100 4.96 11.74 25.86
C ALA A 1100 3.78 10.77 26.06
N ASP A 1101 3.07 10.42 24.98
CA ASP A 1101 1.80 9.69 25.03
C ASP A 1101 1.94 8.17 24.86
N ALA A 1102 3.16 7.67 24.57
CA ALA A 1102 3.36 6.24 24.34
C ALA A 1102 4.74 5.78 24.82
N LEU A 1103 5.83 6.33 24.27
CA LEU A 1103 7.19 5.92 24.61
C LEU A 1103 7.64 6.41 26.00
N SER A 1104 6.78 7.04 26.79
CA SER A 1104 7.00 7.34 28.20
C SER A 1104 6.65 6.16 29.11
N VAL A 1105 5.83 5.23 28.61
CA VAL A 1105 5.36 4.05 29.33
C VAL A 1105 6.25 2.84 29.05
N LYS A 1106 6.40 2.47 27.77
CA LYS A 1106 7.22 1.33 27.32
C LYS A 1106 7.66 1.53 25.87
N ASN A 1107 8.57 0.68 25.40
CA ASN A 1107 8.88 0.64 23.98
C ASN A 1107 7.66 0.13 23.21
N THR A 1108 7.03 0.98 22.38
CA THR A 1108 5.84 0.60 21.60
C THR A 1108 6.16 0.02 20.24
N ILE A 1109 7.45 -0.11 19.91
CA ILE A 1109 7.98 -0.66 18.67
C ILE A 1109 8.83 -1.88 19.06
N PRO A 1110 8.25 -3.09 19.10
CA PRO A 1110 8.85 -4.24 19.78
C PRO A 1110 10.03 -4.87 19.02
N ASN A 1111 10.24 -4.54 17.75
CA ASN A 1111 11.43 -4.92 17.00
C ASN A 1111 11.77 -3.93 15.89
N VAL A 1112 13.07 -3.79 15.63
CA VAL A 1112 13.59 -2.89 14.59
C VAL A 1112 13.23 -3.35 13.18
N SER A 1113 13.06 -4.66 12.95
CA SER A 1113 12.73 -5.21 11.64
C SER A 1113 11.42 -4.67 11.06
N ALA A 1114 10.52 -4.15 11.91
CA ALA A 1114 9.28 -3.52 11.49
C ALA A 1114 9.44 -2.07 11.02
N VAL A 1115 10.66 -1.51 11.07
CA VAL A 1115 10.92 -0.07 11.03
C VAL A 1115 11.84 0.32 9.89
N VAL A 1116 11.52 1.42 9.21
CA VAL A 1116 12.39 2.11 8.26
C VAL A 1116 12.70 3.51 8.79
N PHE A 1117 13.93 3.99 8.57
CA PHE A 1117 14.44 5.25 9.10
C PHE A 1117 14.95 6.19 8.00
N ARG A 1118 14.91 7.49 8.23
CA ARG A 1118 15.76 8.44 7.49
C ARG A 1118 17.22 8.20 7.86
N ARG A 1119 18.04 7.86 6.87
CA ARG A 1119 19.44 7.45 7.09
C ARG A 1119 20.26 8.54 7.78
N GLU A 1120 20.14 9.77 7.33
CA GLU A 1120 20.96 10.89 7.82
C GLU A 1120 20.73 11.14 9.32
N ILE A 1121 19.47 11.18 9.73
CA ILE A 1121 19.08 11.40 11.13
C ILE A 1121 19.50 10.21 12.00
N LEU A 1122 19.29 8.97 11.53
CA LEU A 1122 19.73 7.79 12.27
C LEU A 1122 21.26 7.74 12.44
N SER A 1123 22.02 8.10 11.40
CA SER A 1123 23.49 8.16 11.49
C SER A 1123 23.95 9.21 12.50
N GLU A 1124 23.33 10.39 12.50
CA GLU A 1124 23.64 11.45 13.45
C GLU A 1124 23.35 11.02 14.90
N VAL A 1125 22.15 10.47 15.15
CA VAL A 1125 21.74 10.01 16.48
C VAL A 1125 22.66 8.88 16.99
N LEU A 1126 22.93 7.86 16.16
CA LEU A 1126 23.82 6.76 16.57
C LEU A 1126 25.24 7.23 16.91
N LYS A 1127 25.79 8.21 16.16
CA LYS A 1127 27.11 8.79 16.44
C LYS A 1127 27.13 9.59 17.74
N ARG A 1128 26.11 10.43 17.95
CA ARG A 1128 26.00 11.29 19.13
C ARG A 1128 25.82 10.47 20.40
N GLU A 1129 24.99 9.43 20.33
CA GLU A 1129 24.56 8.64 21.48
C GLU A 1129 25.34 7.32 21.65
N GLN A 1130 26.44 7.15 20.90
CA GLN A 1130 27.23 5.91 20.83
C GLN A 1130 27.76 5.39 22.19
N VAL A 1131 27.92 6.28 23.18
CA VAL A 1131 28.39 5.93 24.52
C VAL A 1131 27.20 5.52 25.38
N GLN A 1132 26.16 6.36 25.41
CA GLN A 1132 24.97 6.19 26.24
C GLN A 1132 24.18 4.94 25.84
N VAL A 1133 24.00 4.67 24.54
CA VAL A 1133 23.23 3.51 24.07
C VAL A 1133 23.87 2.17 24.49
N ARG A 1134 25.19 2.14 24.75
CA ARG A 1134 25.90 0.92 25.21
C ARG A 1134 25.64 0.59 26.67
N GLU A 1135 25.06 1.51 27.44
CA GLU A 1135 24.61 1.25 28.80
C GLU A 1135 23.30 0.44 28.83
N PHE A 1136 22.64 0.30 27.68
CA PHE A 1136 21.37 -0.40 27.51
C PHE A 1136 21.59 -1.77 26.85
N THR A 1137 21.05 -2.83 27.46
CA THR A 1137 21.07 -4.19 26.91
C THR A 1137 19.72 -4.58 26.30
N VAL A 1138 18.61 -4.06 26.82
CA VAL A 1138 17.24 -4.44 26.42
C VAL A 1138 16.44 -3.25 25.87
N ALA A 1139 16.69 -2.03 26.34
CA ALA A 1139 15.93 -0.83 26.01
C ALA A 1139 16.72 0.16 25.13
N GLY A 1140 17.81 -0.29 24.50
CA GLY A 1140 18.65 0.57 23.66
C GLY A 1140 17.94 1.04 22.39
N ASP A 1141 17.08 0.21 21.81
CA ASP A 1141 16.25 0.57 20.65
C ASP A 1141 15.23 1.66 21.02
N TRP A 1142 14.55 1.49 22.16
CA TRP A 1142 13.66 2.49 22.75
C TRP A 1142 14.38 3.83 22.95
N TYR A 1143 15.60 3.79 23.48
CA TYR A 1143 16.42 4.98 23.64
C TYR A 1143 16.69 5.69 22.31
N ILE A 1144 17.13 4.95 21.29
CA ILE A 1144 17.37 5.50 19.95
C ILE A 1144 16.09 6.06 19.33
N TYR A 1145 14.93 5.41 19.50
CA TYR A 1145 13.65 5.92 18.99
C TYR A 1145 13.26 7.24 19.64
N THR A 1146 13.45 7.40 20.95
CA THR A 1146 13.19 8.69 21.62
C THR A 1146 14.09 9.79 21.07
N LYS A 1147 15.37 9.50 20.84
CA LYS A 1147 16.34 10.46 20.30
C LYS A 1147 16.05 10.82 18.85
N LEU A 1148 15.65 9.87 18.02
CA LEU A 1148 15.20 10.13 16.65
C LEU A 1148 13.99 11.06 16.62
N LEU A 1149 13.00 10.81 17.48
CA LEU A 1149 11.76 11.59 17.53
C LEU A 1149 11.96 13.03 18.04
N GLU A 1150 13.11 13.36 18.63
CA GLU A 1150 13.48 14.76 18.89
C GLU A 1150 13.74 15.56 17.59
N HIS A 1151 13.99 14.87 16.47
CA HIS A 1151 14.29 15.47 15.16
C HIS A 1151 13.11 15.46 14.17
N GLY A 1152 11.99 14.79 14.48
CA GLY A 1152 10.84 14.73 13.58
C GLY A 1152 9.72 13.81 14.05
N GLY A 1153 8.79 13.51 13.14
CA GLY A 1153 7.60 12.69 13.43
C GLY A 1153 7.79 11.20 13.16
N LEU A 1154 6.78 10.44 13.53
CA LEU A 1154 6.64 9.01 13.30
C LEU A 1154 5.39 8.72 12.48
N SER A 1155 5.46 7.71 11.61
CA SER A 1155 4.28 7.14 10.95
C SER A 1155 4.12 5.65 11.28
N PHE A 1156 2.90 5.26 11.63
CA PHE A 1156 2.52 3.87 11.91
C PHE A 1156 1.53 3.35 10.86
N THR A 1157 1.64 2.06 10.51
CA THR A 1157 0.64 1.31 9.74
C THR A 1157 0.30 -0.02 10.40
N PRO A 1158 -0.97 -0.37 10.62
CA PRO A 1158 -1.34 -1.56 11.40
C PRO A 1158 -1.33 -2.88 10.62
N ASN A 1159 -0.97 -2.86 9.34
CA ASN A 1159 -0.73 -4.10 8.61
C ASN A 1159 0.45 -4.84 9.24
N SER A 1160 0.21 -6.05 9.76
CA SER A 1160 1.26 -6.94 10.27
C SER A 1160 2.09 -7.57 9.14
N SER A 1161 2.86 -6.74 8.42
CA SER A 1161 3.69 -7.17 7.29
C SER A 1161 5.13 -7.53 7.70
N ASN A 1162 5.49 -7.33 8.97
CA ASN A 1162 6.71 -7.84 9.57
C ASN A 1162 6.41 -9.09 10.44
N LEU A 1163 7.34 -10.05 10.50
CA LEU A 1163 7.21 -11.27 11.27
C LEU A 1163 8.40 -11.38 12.24
N HIS A 1164 8.13 -11.10 13.51
CA HIS A 1164 9.11 -11.07 14.59
C HIS A 1164 9.27 -12.44 15.24
N ARG A 1165 10.49 -12.98 15.29
CA ARG A 1165 10.75 -14.27 15.91
C ARG A 1165 10.86 -14.20 17.43
N ARG A 1166 10.24 -15.16 18.13
CA ARG A 1166 10.24 -15.30 19.60
C ARG A 1166 10.75 -16.70 19.97
N HIS A 1167 11.85 -16.80 20.73
CA HIS A 1167 12.38 -18.06 21.28
C HIS A 1167 13.19 -17.87 22.57
N ASP A 1168 13.42 -18.94 23.32
CA ASP A 1168 14.06 -18.96 24.66
C ASP A 1168 15.53 -18.47 24.70
N GLN A 1169 16.15 -18.22 23.55
CA GLN A 1169 17.50 -17.61 23.44
C GLN A 1169 17.45 -16.13 23.05
N SER A 1170 16.25 -15.58 22.77
CA SER A 1170 16.05 -14.13 22.66
C SER A 1170 16.45 -13.49 23.98
N VAL A 1171 17.26 -12.43 23.91
CA VAL A 1171 17.74 -11.65 25.08
C VAL A 1171 16.57 -11.20 25.96
N THR A 1172 15.36 -11.10 25.42
CA THR A 1172 14.14 -10.68 26.12
C THR A 1172 13.39 -11.80 26.85
N ILE A 1173 13.68 -13.09 26.57
CA ILE A 1173 12.92 -14.23 27.12
C ILE A 1173 13.77 -15.10 28.06
N SER A 1174 15.10 -15.13 27.89
CA SER A 1174 15.94 -16.17 28.50
C SER A 1174 16.16 -16.09 30.02
N SER A 1175 15.84 -14.97 30.68
CA SER A 1175 15.64 -14.89 32.15
C SER A 1175 15.33 -13.44 32.53
N LEU A 1176 14.05 -13.09 32.63
CA LEU A 1176 13.64 -11.76 33.11
C LEU A 1176 14.15 -11.54 34.54
N ASN A 1177 15.02 -10.53 34.72
CA ASN A 1177 15.73 -10.28 35.95
C ASN A 1177 15.64 -8.79 36.37
N LEU A 1178 16.05 -8.49 37.61
CA LEU A 1178 16.01 -7.13 38.18
C LEU A 1178 16.78 -6.09 37.35
N SER A 1179 17.85 -6.48 36.65
CA SER A 1179 18.65 -5.58 35.81
C SER A 1179 17.86 -5.09 34.59
N GLN A 1180 17.06 -5.96 33.95
CA GLN A 1180 16.19 -5.57 32.84
C GLN A 1180 15.08 -4.62 33.29
N LEU A 1181 14.49 -4.85 34.48
CA LEU A 1181 13.51 -3.92 35.05
C LEU A 1181 14.14 -2.55 35.33
N ALA A 1182 15.32 -2.52 35.95
CA ALA A 1182 16.02 -1.28 36.25
C ALA A 1182 16.31 -0.48 34.97
N GLU A 1183 16.62 -1.15 33.87
CA GLU A 1183 16.83 -0.51 32.57
C GLU A 1183 15.54 0.13 32.00
N ILE A 1184 14.40 -0.57 32.07
CA ILE A 1184 13.08 -0.04 31.67
C ILE A 1184 12.70 1.18 32.52
N VAL A 1185 12.85 1.07 33.85
CA VAL A 1185 12.56 2.15 34.81
C VAL A 1185 13.48 3.35 34.58
N ARG A 1186 14.76 3.11 34.23
CA ARG A 1186 15.72 4.16 33.84
C ARG A 1186 15.25 4.89 32.58
N MET A 1187 14.74 4.18 31.57
CA MET A 1187 14.18 4.79 30.37
C MET A 1187 12.95 5.65 30.65
N GLN A 1188 12.00 5.16 31.44
CA GLN A 1188 10.81 5.92 31.86
C GLN A 1188 11.23 7.24 32.56
N ARG A 1189 12.26 7.18 33.41
CA ARG A 1189 12.82 8.37 34.08
C ARG A 1189 13.46 9.35 33.10
N ILE A 1190 14.24 8.86 32.13
CA ILE A 1190 14.87 9.70 31.11
C ILE A 1190 13.80 10.46 30.33
N VAL A 1191 12.73 9.79 29.91
CA VAL A 1191 11.63 10.43 29.17
C VAL A 1191 10.88 11.43 30.05
N ALA A 1192 10.54 11.06 31.29
CA ALA A 1192 9.80 11.92 32.20
C ALA A 1192 10.56 13.20 32.62
N THR A 1193 11.90 13.19 32.61
CA THR A 1193 12.71 14.37 32.92
C THR A 1193 12.99 15.26 31.72
N SER A 1194 13.02 14.69 30.51
CA SER A 1194 13.32 15.40 29.28
C SER A 1194 12.10 15.93 28.53
N HIS A 1195 10.91 15.36 28.78
CA HIS A 1195 9.68 15.67 28.04
C HIS A 1195 8.49 15.96 28.97
N LEU A 1196 7.51 16.71 28.46
CA LEU A 1196 6.27 17.04 29.18
C LEU A 1196 5.31 15.83 29.18
N VAL A 1197 5.51 14.92 30.13
CA VAL A 1197 4.64 13.74 30.31
C VAL A 1197 3.50 14.04 31.28
N SER A 1198 2.28 13.69 30.89
CA SER A 1198 1.09 13.86 31.74
C SER A 1198 1.14 12.94 32.97
N ASP A 1199 0.49 13.34 34.07
CA ASP A 1199 0.48 12.54 35.29
C ASP A 1199 -0.24 11.19 35.09
N SER A 1200 -1.21 11.14 34.18
CA SER A 1200 -1.85 9.89 33.77
C SER A 1200 -0.86 8.92 33.14
N MET A 1201 -0.01 9.38 32.22
CA MET A 1201 0.99 8.52 31.56
C MET A 1201 2.09 8.07 32.52
N LYS A 1202 2.51 8.93 33.46
CA LYS A 1202 3.45 8.54 34.52
C LYS A 1202 2.88 7.43 35.40
N GLU A 1203 1.59 7.49 35.72
CA GLU A 1203 0.93 6.44 36.49
C GLU A 1203 0.83 5.13 35.69
N THR A 1204 0.48 5.19 34.40
CA THR A 1204 0.52 4.01 33.52
C THR A 1204 1.92 3.39 33.46
N ALA A 1205 2.97 4.20 33.33
CA ALA A 1205 4.36 3.75 33.34
C ALA A 1205 4.72 3.04 34.66
N ARG A 1206 4.26 3.57 35.80
CA ARG A 1206 4.42 2.96 37.12
C ARG A 1206 3.70 1.62 37.24
N CYS A 1207 2.44 1.54 36.78
CA CYS A 1207 1.68 0.30 36.76
C CYS A 1207 2.40 -0.78 35.93
N TYR A 1208 2.89 -0.43 34.74
CA TYR A 1208 3.64 -1.35 33.89
C TYR A 1208 4.93 -1.86 34.57
N ALA A 1209 5.70 -0.99 35.21
CA ALA A 1209 6.89 -1.39 35.94
C ALA A 1209 6.57 -2.31 37.13
N GLN A 1210 5.44 -2.06 37.82
CA GLN A 1210 4.96 -2.90 38.90
C GLN A 1210 4.52 -4.30 38.39
N GLU A 1211 3.79 -4.36 37.28
CA GLU A 1211 3.40 -5.63 36.66
C GLU A 1211 4.62 -6.48 36.29
N LEU A 1212 5.65 -5.88 35.70
CA LEU A 1212 6.90 -6.58 35.41
C LEU A 1212 7.60 -7.07 36.69
N TYR A 1213 7.65 -6.25 37.73
CA TYR A 1213 8.23 -6.65 39.02
C TYR A 1213 7.51 -7.84 39.66
N GLU A 1214 6.18 -7.88 39.58
CA GLU A 1214 5.35 -8.99 40.04
C GLU A 1214 5.55 -10.25 39.18
N GLN A 1215 5.61 -10.10 37.85
CA GLN A 1215 5.91 -11.20 36.93
C GLN A 1215 7.28 -11.84 37.20
N PHE A 1216 8.23 -11.10 37.79
CA PHE A 1216 9.57 -11.61 38.13
C PHE A 1216 9.59 -12.33 39.48
N GLY A 1217 8.44 -12.57 40.11
CA GLY A 1217 8.30 -13.39 41.32
C GLY A 1217 8.75 -12.70 42.61
N LEU A 1218 8.91 -11.38 42.59
CA LEU A 1218 9.36 -10.58 43.74
C LEU A 1218 8.15 -10.20 44.62
N SER A 1219 7.57 -11.16 45.36
CA SER A 1219 6.38 -10.89 46.17
C SER A 1219 6.69 -10.39 47.59
N SER A 1220 5.99 -9.31 47.98
CA SER A 1220 5.49 -8.99 49.33
C SER A 1220 6.14 -7.87 50.17
N ARG A 1221 6.56 -6.75 49.55
CA ARG A 1221 6.48 -5.39 50.13
C ARG A 1221 6.21 -4.39 49.00
N GLU A 1222 5.55 -3.28 49.29
CA GLU A 1222 5.21 -2.19 48.35
C GLU A 1222 6.29 -1.99 47.28
N PHE A 1223 5.88 -1.88 46.00
CA PHE A 1223 6.79 -1.60 44.88
C PHE A 1223 7.75 -0.46 45.29
N PRO A 1224 9.07 -0.72 45.40
CA PRO A 1224 10.00 0.29 45.86
C PRO A 1224 9.94 1.52 44.94
N ASN A 1225 10.09 2.72 45.49
CA ASN A 1225 10.16 3.95 44.68
C ASN A 1225 11.20 3.76 43.55
N PHE A 1226 10.95 4.33 42.36
CA PHE A 1226 11.79 4.19 41.15
C PHE A 1226 13.29 4.32 41.44
N GLU A 1227 13.67 5.26 42.32
CA GLU A 1227 15.07 5.47 42.74
C GLU A 1227 15.66 4.26 43.46
N ARG A 1228 14.88 3.61 44.31
CA ARG A 1228 15.31 2.44 45.06
C ARG A 1228 15.42 1.19 44.17
N VAL A 1229 14.62 1.07 43.09
CA VAL A 1229 14.78 0.00 42.09
C VAL A 1229 16.11 0.14 41.34
N ILE A 1230 16.46 1.36 40.92
CA ILE A 1230 17.72 1.66 40.23
C ILE A 1230 18.91 1.47 41.19
N GLU A 1231 18.84 2.03 42.41
CA GLU A 1231 19.89 1.92 43.43
C GLU A 1231 20.15 0.48 43.88
N THR A 1232 19.11 -0.37 43.96
CA THR A 1232 19.26 -1.79 44.37
C THR A 1232 20.04 -2.60 43.34
N VAL A 1233 20.01 -2.22 42.06
CA VAL A 1233 20.78 -2.87 41.00
C VAL A 1233 22.18 -2.26 40.86
N ASP A 1234 22.32 -0.92 40.97
CA ASP A 1234 23.64 -0.26 40.89
C ASP A 1234 24.53 -0.55 42.13
N SER A 1235 23.96 -1.06 43.23
CA SER A 1235 24.68 -1.46 44.45
C SER A 1235 24.92 -2.97 44.59
N ALA A 1236 24.37 -3.78 43.69
CA ALA A 1236 24.54 -5.24 43.61
C ALA A 1236 25.56 -5.59 42.52
#